data_AF-A0A8E1QY46-F1
#
_entry.id   AF-A0A8E1QY46-F1
#
_cell.length_a   1.000
_cell.length_b   1.000
_cell.length_c   1.000
_cell.angle_alpha   90.00
_cell.angle_beta   90.00
_cell.angle_gamma   90.00
#
_symmetry.space_group_name_H-M   'P 1'
#
loop_
_entity.id
_entity.type
_entity.pdbx_description
1 polymer ?
#
loop_
_entity_poly.entity_id
_entity_poly.type
_entity_poly.pdbx_seq_one_letter_code
_entity_poly.pdbx_strand_id
1 'polypeptide(L)'
;MKRNTAFIGILFLFLLMCSSAVASIQLVNPVVNDSENMLRITLVLTDQKGVALDETKLYFSVYKDNAESPVTLEKTTFPYIESDMTEIPYGYSDSQFYDIWSSDGTTTIFHPSSWSGFKKLGAQAIYHDGSKTYKSEIVWSDGTIGTESDDSGQTGGEPGGEEPSFDESMLISNPSGEKFETVRNSLTFYKLGGTSIYTGEDIGVISNYVKGDDGNLYLLCVTGGNSTNNYLKLEPIGDSKYVAKLPQLVMIEEYDGVKYGYYASRMVRENIEEKPDSIFYLISETEPNELSFTLESDGTLSMDTKDEDVIMGLTYSDGYWTGYGDAMLSDSLVSSRKNVLPEGVELTKWMFEYRWANWSEYGTMKKFLDVAVTDKEIYINNPYNQDSDQWIKGEIDGNKVTFNTRQLLGPDNETNRYLYFRVGNLTLDTQSEYYYYADADKLVMNFDAENRTLTTDDLVSLYISRGYGQRGYNVNYDFPKFTAYTEKVSKLQNPSFTFFAPDDNYDNYGYSYIQVKIPATDVDGNELNTQNLYYSLYVGDDAVPFVFDAETYAKDFTTDVTEIPYNHEGYDVYPASVGSELHTVFFYFSTADVKLGVQSIYYASDGTVYKSDIVYNTSTGIDDVITGFDKNAPVFNIQGQRVNPENMGKGIYIQNGKKFIKK
;
A
#
# COMPACT_ATOMS: atom_id res chain seq x y z
N MET A 1 21.15 37.22 -84.19
CA MET A 1 20.08 37.96 -84.90
C MET A 1 18.75 37.58 -84.25
N LYS A 2 17.97 38.59 -83.84
CA LYS A 2 16.57 38.64 -83.36
C LYS A 2 15.70 37.35 -83.24
N ARG A 3 14.96 37.31 -82.11
CA ARG A 3 13.51 37.02 -81.91
C ARG A 3 12.93 35.59 -81.96
N ASN A 4 12.36 35.22 -80.79
CA ASN A 4 10.95 34.84 -80.51
C ASN A 4 10.42 33.37 -80.53
N THR A 5 10.12 32.92 -79.29
CA THR A 5 8.86 32.33 -78.72
C THR A 5 8.49 30.83 -78.77
N ALA A 6 8.05 30.36 -77.58
CA ALA A 6 7.20 29.22 -77.16
C ALA A 6 7.89 27.87 -76.81
N PHE A 7 8.09 27.53 -75.51
CA PHE A 7 7.24 26.73 -74.57
C PHE A 7 7.18 25.23 -74.98
N ILE A 8 7.53 24.18 -74.20
CA ILE A 8 7.64 23.87 -72.75
C ILE A 8 8.78 22.86 -72.54
N GLY A 9 9.48 22.94 -71.41
CA GLY A 9 10.32 21.87 -70.85
C GLY A 9 10.02 21.69 -69.35
N ILE A 10 10.20 20.47 -68.83
CA ILE A 10 10.15 20.17 -67.39
C ILE A 10 11.41 19.38 -67.02
N LEU A 11 12.27 20.00 -66.20
CA LEU A 11 13.20 19.35 -65.26
C LEU A 11 13.63 20.38 -64.17
N PHE A 12 13.41 20.02 -62.89
CA PHE A 12 13.96 20.54 -61.61
C PHE A 12 14.09 22.06 -61.32
N LEU A 13 13.26 22.58 -60.38
CA LEU A 13 13.61 23.36 -59.15
C LEU A 13 12.34 23.99 -58.49
N PHE A 14 12.39 24.19 -57.17
CA PHE A 14 11.51 24.99 -56.29
C PHE A 14 10.64 26.11 -56.93
N LEU A 15 9.32 26.15 -56.63
CA LEU A 15 8.66 27.23 -55.85
C LEU A 15 7.14 27.01 -55.66
N LEU A 16 6.69 27.38 -54.46
CA LEU A 16 5.33 27.55 -53.92
C LEU A 16 4.25 28.07 -54.91
N MET A 17 3.01 27.60 -54.74
CA MET A 17 1.84 28.47 -54.56
C MET A 17 0.82 27.85 -53.59
N CYS A 18 0.52 28.63 -52.55
CA CYS A 18 -0.40 28.42 -51.44
C CYS A 18 -1.87 28.14 -51.82
N SER A 19 -2.52 27.29 -51.04
CA SER A 19 -3.75 27.67 -50.32
C SER A 19 -3.70 27.11 -48.90
N SER A 20 -3.45 28.01 -47.94
CA SER A 20 -3.64 27.92 -46.48
C SER A 20 -3.28 26.62 -45.75
N ALA A 21 -2.33 26.74 -44.82
CA ALA A 21 -2.12 25.86 -43.68
C ALA A 21 -3.44 25.35 -43.09
N VAL A 22 -3.50 24.06 -42.76
CA VAL A 22 -4.49 23.52 -41.85
C VAL A 22 -3.70 22.77 -40.80
N ALA A 23 -3.55 23.38 -39.61
CA ALA A 23 -3.24 22.62 -38.41
C ALA A 23 -4.49 21.80 -38.09
N SER A 24 -4.32 20.50 -37.85
CA SER A 24 -5.31 19.76 -37.05
C SER A 24 -4.72 19.52 -35.68
N ILE A 25 -5.60 19.64 -34.69
CA ILE A 25 -5.36 19.38 -33.28
C ILE A 25 -6.32 18.25 -32.93
N GLN A 26 -5.82 17.15 -32.38
CA GLN A 26 -6.63 16.06 -31.86
C GLN A 26 -6.72 16.24 -30.34
N LEU A 27 -7.93 16.34 -29.80
CA LEU A 27 -8.19 16.42 -28.36
C LEU A 27 -8.43 15.01 -27.80
N VAL A 28 -7.93 14.72 -26.60
CA VAL A 28 -8.19 13.46 -25.88
C VAL A 28 -9.02 13.72 -24.61
N ASN A 29 -10.13 13.00 -24.50
CA ASN A 29 -10.99 12.70 -23.33
C ASN A 29 -11.52 13.84 -22.43
N PRO A 30 -12.81 14.22 -22.56
CA PRO A 30 -13.59 14.71 -21.44
C PRO A 30 -14.04 13.54 -20.55
N VAL A 31 -13.37 13.31 -19.42
CA VAL A 31 -13.90 12.42 -18.38
C VAL A 31 -15.01 13.16 -17.64
N VAL A 32 -16.27 12.83 -17.95
CA VAL A 32 -17.44 13.23 -17.18
C VAL A 32 -17.75 12.07 -16.23
N ASN A 33 -17.46 12.22 -14.94
CA ASN A 33 -17.76 11.18 -13.95
C ASN A 33 -19.10 11.53 -13.26
N ASP A 34 -20.00 10.56 -13.14
CA ASP A 34 -21.40 10.75 -12.71
C ASP A 34 -21.59 11.11 -11.21
N SER A 35 -20.51 11.20 -10.43
CA SER A 35 -20.60 11.56 -9.00
C SER A 35 -20.34 13.03 -8.69
N GLU A 36 -19.75 13.81 -9.62
CA GLU A 36 -19.58 15.27 -9.54
C GLU A 36 -19.49 15.83 -10.98
N ASN A 37 -20.53 16.49 -11.53
CA ASN A 37 -20.49 16.92 -12.96
C ASN A 37 -19.34 17.92 -13.22
N MET A 38 -18.23 17.41 -13.75
CA MET A 38 -16.96 18.08 -14.02
C MET A 38 -16.58 17.83 -15.48
N LEU A 39 -16.01 18.84 -16.15
CA LEU A 39 -15.49 18.73 -17.51
C LEU A 39 -13.96 18.91 -17.50
N ARG A 40 -13.23 17.94 -18.06
CA ARG A 40 -11.77 18.04 -18.26
C ARG A 40 -11.44 18.13 -19.74
N ILE A 41 -10.52 19.01 -20.09
CA ILE A 41 -10.12 19.28 -21.49
C ILE A 41 -8.60 19.31 -21.57
N THR A 42 -8.03 18.47 -22.42
CA THR A 42 -6.58 18.35 -22.63
C THR A 42 -6.24 18.65 -24.09
N LEU A 43 -5.59 19.78 -24.36
CA LEU A 43 -5.20 20.18 -25.72
C LEU A 43 -3.84 19.58 -26.10
N VAL A 44 -3.74 19.03 -27.31
CA VAL A 44 -2.44 18.66 -27.90
C VAL A 44 -1.75 19.93 -28.42
N LEU A 45 -0.51 20.16 -27.97
CA LEU A 45 0.25 21.39 -28.24
C LEU A 45 1.11 21.33 -29.49
N THR A 46 0.82 20.39 -30.39
CA THR A 46 1.52 20.26 -31.66
C THR A 46 0.53 20.23 -32.81
N ASP A 47 0.95 20.72 -33.98
CA ASP A 47 0.22 20.49 -35.22
C ASP A 47 0.32 19.01 -35.68
N GLN A 48 -0.37 18.66 -36.77
CA GLN A 48 -0.31 17.32 -37.39
C GLN A 48 1.09 16.83 -37.79
N LYS A 49 2.08 17.72 -37.80
CA LYS A 49 3.47 17.42 -38.16
C LYS A 49 4.38 17.41 -36.93
N GLY A 50 3.81 17.47 -35.72
CA GLY A 50 4.56 17.47 -34.46
C GLY A 50 5.21 18.82 -34.15
N VAL A 51 4.86 19.92 -34.84
CA VAL A 51 5.43 21.24 -34.58
C VAL A 51 4.68 21.90 -33.42
N ALA A 52 5.42 22.36 -32.41
CA ALA A 52 4.85 23.04 -31.25
C ALA A 52 4.03 24.28 -31.62
N LEU A 53 2.86 24.41 -30.99
CA LEU A 53 1.95 25.54 -31.11
C LEU A 53 2.28 26.61 -30.06
N ASP A 54 2.09 27.88 -30.41
CA ASP A 54 2.20 28.99 -29.47
C ASP A 54 0.99 29.02 -28.53
N GLU A 55 1.20 28.63 -27.28
CA GLU A 55 0.15 28.51 -26.26
C GLU A 55 -0.64 29.81 -26.05
N THR A 56 -0.02 30.98 -26.27
CA THR A 56 -0.69 32.29 -26.10
C THR A 56 -1.75 32.57 -27.17
N LYS A 57 -1.76 31.76 -28.23
CA LYS A 57 -2.68 31.83 -29.35
C LYS A 57 -3.73 30.72 -29.31
N LEU A 58 -3.69 29.86 -28.29
CA LEU A 58 -4.52 28.67 -28.18
C LEU A 58 -5.68 28.89 -27.20
N TYR A 59 -6.86 28.49 -27.63
CA TYR A 59 -8.14 28.64 -26.94
C TYR A 59 -8.96 27.36 -27.13
N PHE A 60 -10.04 27.22 -26.38
CA PHE A 60 -11.03 26.18 -26.62
C PHE A 60 -12.45 26.67 -26.31
N SER A 61 -13.44 26.05 -26.93
CA SER A 61 -14.86 26.27 -26.67
C SER A 61 -15.55 24.97 -26.25
N VAL A 62 -16.60 25.10 -25.45
CA VAL A 62 -17.41 23.98 -24.96
C VAL A 62 -18.79 23.98 -25.62
N TYR A 63 -19.36 22.81 -25.87
CA TYR A 63 -20.64 22.61 -26.55
C TYR A 63 -21.54 21.68 -25.74
N LYS A 64 -22.86 21.80 -25.93
CA LYS A 64 -23.90 20.97 -25.28
C LYS A 64 -24.76 20.32 -26.35
N ASP A 65 -25.05 19.03 -26.23
CA ASP A 65 -26.08 18.31 -26.99
C ASP A 65 -26.11 18.60 -28.51
N ASN A 66 -24.99 18.42 -29.20
CA ASN A 66 -24.85 18.68 -30.64
C ASN A 66 -25.14 20.13 -31.07
N ALA A 67 -25.17 21.10 -30.14
CA ALA A 67 -25.41 22.49 -30.49
C ALA A 67 -24.34 23.02 -31.46
N GLU A 68 -24.78 23.78 -32.47
CA GLU A 68 -23.87 24.44 -33.42
C GLU A 68 -23.11 25.63 -32.81
N SER A 69 -23.59 26.14 -31.67
CA SER A 69 -23.00 27.30 -30.98
C SER A 69 -22.37 26.89 -29.65
N PRO A 70 -21.18 27.40 -29.33
CA PRO A 70 -20.52 27.12 -28.06
C PRO A 70 -21.25 27.76 -26.88
N VAL A 71 -21.06 27.17 -25.71
CA VAL A 71 -21.49 27.67 -24.42
C VAL A 71 -20.63 28.89 -24.05
N THR A 72 -21.29 29.97 -23.64
CA THR A 72 -20.63 31.07 -22.96
C THR A 72 -20.61 30.79 -21.47
N LEU A 73 -19.42 30.77 -20.87
CA LEU A 73 -19.27 30.78 -19.42
C LEU A 73 -19.58 32.19 -18.94
N GLU A 74 -20.77 32.37 -18.37
CA GLU A 74 -21.22 33.65 -17.84
C GLU A 74 -20.71 33.88 -16.42
N LYS A 75 -20.29 35.10 -16.11
CA LYS A 75 -19.82 35.49 -14.78
C LYS A 75 -20.89 35.37 -13.69
N THR A 76 -22.17 35.39 -14.08
CA THR A 76 -23.30 35.11 -13.20
C THR A 76 -23.30 33.68 -12.67
N THR A 77 -22.74 32.75 -13.45
CA THR A 77 -22.68 31.31 -13.17
C THR A 77 -21.30 30.91 -12.64
N PHE A 78 -20.24 31.55 -13.15
CA PHE A 78 -18.85 31.35 -12.75
C PHE A 78 -18.30 32.65 -12.15
N PRO A 79 -18.58 32.99 -10.87
CA PRO A 79 -18.32 34.32 -10.31
C PRO A 79 -16.85 34.75 -10.30
N TYR A 80 -15.92 33.80 -10.39
CA TYR A 80 -14.48 34.04 -10.27
C TYR A 80 -13.76 34.28 -11.60
N ILE A 81 -14.46 34.20 -12.74
CA ILE A 81 -13.90 34.56 -14.05
C ILE A 81 -13.84 36.08 -14.24
N GLU A 82 -12.92 36.53 -15.08
CA GLU A 82 -12.70 37.96 -15.29
C GLU A 82 -13.86 38.62 -16.07
N SER A 83 -14.34 37.95 -17.11
CA SER A 83 -15.48 38.34 -17.95
C SER A 83 -16.15 37.10 -18.54
N ASP A 84 -17.36 37.26 -19.09
CA ASP A 84 -18.01 36.20 -19.86
C ASP A 84 -17.09 35.71 -20.99
N MET A 85 -16.95 34.40 -21.14
CA MET A 85 -16.02 33.79 -22.11
C MET A 85 -16.69 32.67 -22.92
N THR A 86 -16.56 32.77 -24.24
CA THR A 86 -17.02 31.74 -25.19
C THR A 86 -15.83 30.95 -25.77
N GLU A 87 -14.68 31.62 -25.90
CA GLU A 87 -13.38 31.02 -26.24
C GLU A 87 -12.48 31.18 -25.01
N ILE A 88 -12.20 30.06 -24.34
CA ILE A 88 -11.47 29.99 -23.07
C ILE A 88 -9.99 29.85 -23.40
N PRO A 89 -9.09 30.72 -22.90
CA PRO A 89 -7.67 30.60 -23.17
C PRO A 89 -7.10 29.27 -22.65
N TYR A 90 -6.16 28.69 -23.40
CA TYR A 90 -5.38 27.57 -22.89
C TYR A 90 -4.60 27.98 -21.63
N GLY A 91 -4.56 27.10 -20.62
CA GLY A 91 -3.94 27.41 -19.33
C GLY A 91 -4.76 28.31 -18.40
N TYR A 92 -5.98 28.71 -18.78
CA TYR A 92 -6.79 29.60 -17.95
C TYR A 92 -7.21 28.96 -16.63
N SER A 93 -6.99 29.68 -15.53
CA SER A 93 -7.56 29.39 -14.22
C SER A 93 -8.31 30.63 -13.72
N ASP A 94 -9.42 30.42 -13.03
CA ASP A 94 -10.11 31.52 -12.38
C ASP A 94 -9.32 32.05 -11.17
N SER A 95 -9.73 33.22 -10.66
CA SER A 95 -9.01 33.92 -9.59
C SER A 95 -8.98 33.22 -8.22
N GLN A 96 -9.79 32.18 -8.01
CA GLN A 96 -9.88 31.40 -6.77
C GLN A 96 -9.54 29.92 -6.95
N PHE A 97 -9.25 29.47 -8.18
CA PHE A 97 -9.05 28.07 -8.56
C PHE A 97 -10.22 27.15 -8.18
N TYR A 98 -11.44 27.71 -8.14
CA TYR A 98 -12.60 27.04 -7.57
C TYR A 98 -13.50 26.41 -8.64
N ASP A 99 -13.79 27.16 -9.71
CA ASP A 99 -14.71 26.73 -10.77
C ASP A 99 -13.96 26.34 -12.05
N ILE A 100 -12.82 26.97 -12.32
CA ILE A 100 -11.95 26.68 -13.46
C ILE A 100 -10.52 26.66 -12.98
N TRP A 101 -9.86 25.52 -13.16
CA TRP A 101 -8.46 25.34 -12.82
C TRP A 101 -7.73 24.61 -13.93
N SER A 102 -6.61 25.17 -14.37
CA SER A 102 -5.70 24.54 -15.32
C SER A 102 -4.38 24.17 -14.64
N SER A 103 -3.96 22.92 -14.85
CA SER A 103 -2.65 22.42 -14.45
C SER A 103 -2.15 21.40 -15.48
N ASP A 104 -0.85 21.42 -15.75
CA ASP A 104 -0.17 20.43 -16.61
C ASP A 104 -0.85 20.22 -17.99
N GLY A 105 -1.33 21.29 -18.60
CA GLY A 105 -1.99 21.28 -19.92
C GLY A 105 -3.42 20.72 -19.94
N THR A 106 -3.99 20.43 -18.77
CA THR A 106 -5.38 20.03 -18.60
C THR A 106 -6.16 21.15 -17.92
N THR A 107 -7.26 21.60 -18.53
CA THR A 107 -8.20 22.53 -17.90
C THR A 107 -9.42 21.77 -17.37
N THR A 108 -9.73 21.99 -16.10
CA THR A 108 -10.89 21.42 -15.40
C THR A 108 -11.91 22.51 -15.12
N ILE A 109 -13.19 22.22 -15.39
CA ILE A 109 -14.31 23.12 -15.10
C ILE A 109 -15.30 22.42 -14.16
N PHE A 110 -15.46 22.97 -12.95
CA PHE A 110 -16.34 22.53 -11.87
C PHE A 110 -17.58 23.40 -11.82
N HIS A 111 -18.77 22.84 -12.09
CA HIS A 111 -20.05 23.43 -11.65
C HIS A 111 -21.23 22.47 -11.89
N PRO A 112 -21.63 21.62 -10.92
CA PRO A 112 -22.53 20.50 -11.17
C PRO A 112 -23.89 20.86 -11.77
N SER A 113 -24.44 22.02 -11.40
CA SER A 113 -25.74 22.50 -11.89
C SER A 113 -25.69 23.14 -13.28
N SER A 114 -24.52 23.58 -13.75
CA SER A 114 -24.37 24.16 -15.10
C SER A 114 -24.25 23.10 -16.18
N TRP A 115 -23.91 21.88 -15.76
CA TRP A 115 -23.72 20.70 -16.60
C TRP A 115 -24.83 19.66 -16.43
N SER A 116 -25.83 19.92 -15.57
CA SER A 116 -26.98 19.02 -15.41
C SER A 116 -27.99 19.15 -16.55
N GLY A 117 -28.55 18.01 -17.00
CA GLY A 117 -29.66 17.97 -17.95
C GLY A 117 -29.28 17.86 -19.44
N PHE A 118 -28.00 17.74 -19.75
CA PHE A 118 -27.49 17.48 -21.11
C PHE A 118 -27.20 15.99 -21.29
N LYS A 119 -27.31 15.49 -22.53
CA LYS A 119 -26.95 14.12 -22.92
C LYS A 119 -25.45 13.97 -23.16
N LYS A 120 -24.78 15.00 -23.70
CA LYS A 120 -23.33 15.01 -23.90
C LYS A 120 -22.74 16.42 -24.01
N LEU A 121 -21.48 16.54 -23.61
CA LEU A 121 -20.64 17.73 -23.75
C LEU A 121 -19.61 17.54 -24.86
N GLY A 122 -19.29 18.63 -25.56
CA GLY A 122 -18.27 18.65 -26.60
C GLY A 122 -17.24 19.76 -26.40
N ALA A 123 -16.05 19.59 -26.95
CA ALA A 123 -14.98 20.59 -26.90
C ALA A 123 -14.34 20.79 -28.28
N GLN A 124 -14.01 22.03 -28.61
CA GLN A 124 -13.33 22.44 -29.84
C GLN A 124 -12.10 23.28 -29.51
N ALA A 125 -10.93 22.92 -30.04
CA ALA A 125 -9.73 23.74 -29.95
C ALA A 125 -9.76 24.85 -31.02
N ILE A 126 -9.24 26.02 -30.66
CA ILE A 126 -9.22 27.22 -31.48
C ILE A 126 -7.81 27.82 -31.41
N TYR A 127 -7.20 28.07 -32.56
CA TYR A 127 -5.87 28.67 -32.64
C TYR A 127 -5.91 29.94 -33.50
N HIS A 128 -5.43 31.06 -32.97
CA HIS A 128 -5.41 32.35 -33.69
C HIS A 128 -4.01 32.71 -34.16
N ASP A 129 -3.77 32.71 -35.47
CA ASP A 129 -2.52 33.20 -36.06
C ASP A 129 -2.75 34.46 -36.89
N GLY A 130 -2.54 35.62 -36.27
CA GLY A 130 -2.78 36.92 -36.89
C GLY A 130 -4.27 37.11 -37.23
N SER A 131 -4.60 37.24 -38.52
CA SER A 131 -5.98 37.38 -38.98
C SER A 131 -6.66 36.05 -39.32
N LYS A 132 -6.01 34.92 -39.04
CA LYS A 132 -6.55 33.58 -39.32
C LYS A 132 -6.91 32.88 -38.02
N THR A 133 -8.07 32.24 -38.01
CA THR A 133 -8.52 31.35 -36.93
C THR A 133 -8.62 29.94 -37.49
N TYR A 134 -8.01 28.99 -36.78
CA TYR A 134 -8.09 27.56 -37.07
C TYR A 134 -8.91 26.91 -35.97
N LYS A 135 -9.78 25.97 -36.35
CA LYS A 135 -10.67 25.26 -35.42
C LYS A 135 -10.52 23.76 -35.64
N SER A 136 -10.49 22.98 -34.56
CA SER A 136 -10.60 21.52 -34.65
C SER A 136 -12.04 21.10 -34.97
N GLU A 137 -12.24 19.81 -35.23
CA GLU A 137 -13.55 19.22 -35.06
C GLU A 137 -14.00 19.30 -33.59
N ILE A 138 -15.31 19.27 -33.35
CA ILE A 138 -15.84 19.13 -31.98
C ILE A 138 -15.71 17.66 -31.58
N VAL A 139 -15.04 17.43 -30.45
CA VAL A 139 -14.95 16.10 -29.83
C VAL A 139 -15.97 16.02 -28.71
N TRP A 140 -16.88 15.05 -28.80
CA TRP A 140 -17.93 14.83 -27.83
C TRP A 140 -17.52 13.80 -26.78
N SER A 141 -18.17 13.85 -25.62
CA SER A 141 -17.93 12.96 -24.47
C SER A 141 -18.30 11.50 -24.70
N ASP A 142 -19.04 11.20 -25.76
CA ASP A 142 -19.28 9.85 -26.26
C ASP A 142 -18.22 9.38 -27.28
N GLY A 143 -17.15 10.16 -27.48
CA GLY A 143 -16.09 9.88 -28.45
C GLY A 143 -16.41 10.28 -29.90
N THR A 144 -17.59 10.82 -30.19
CA THR A 144 -17.96 11.24 -31.55
C THR A 144 -17.25 12.53 -31.98
N ILE A 145 -17.01 12.67 -33.29
CA ILE A 145 -16.30 13.81 -33.90
C ILE A 145 -17.19 14.42 -35.00
N GLY A 146 -17.50 15.72 -34.92
CA GLY A 146 -18.25 16.46 -35.96
C GLY A 146 -19.50 17.21 -35.46
N THR A 147 -20.24 17.86 -36.37
CA THR A 147 -21.35 18.80 -36.05
C THR A 147 -22.78 18.32 -36.39
N GLU A 148 -23.05 17.07 -36.78
CA GLU A 148 -24.38 16.74 -37.33
C GLU A 148 -25.48 16.44 -36.30
N SER A 149 -26.54 17.26 -36.40
CA SER A 149 -27.94 16.88 -36.24
C SER A 149 -28.39 15.92 -37.36
N ASP A 150 -28.83 14.70 -37.04
CA ASP A 150 -30.18 14.23 -37.38
C ASP A 150 -30.39 12.76 -36.96
N ASP A 151 -31.53 12.55 -36.31
CA ASP A 151 -32.13 11.26 -36.01
C ASP A 151 -32.92 10.78 -37.24
N SER A 152 -32.46 9.74 -37.94
CA SER A 152 -33.37 8.82 -38.66
C SER A 152 -32.70 7.51 -39.03
N GLY A 153 -33.42 6.41 -38.80
CA GLY A 153 -32.91 5.05 -38.93
C GLY A 153 -32.78 4.49 -40.34
N GLN A 154 -32.11 3.33 -40.34
CA GLN A 154 -32.02 2.26 -41.33
C GLN A 154 -31.02 2.33 -42.50
N THR A 155 -30.04 1.44 -42.33
CA THR A 155 -29.42 0.51 -43.30
C THR A 155 -28.29 1.01 -44.19
N GLY A 156 -27.09 0.49 -43.90
CA GLY A 156 -26.15 0.02 -44.91
C GLY A 156 -24.86 0.84 -45.03
N GLY A 157 -23.79 0.34 -44.41
CA GLY A 157 -22.40 0.63 -44.76
C GLY A 157 -21.59 1.28 -43.66
N GLU A 158 -21.07 0.49 -42.73
CA GLU A 158 -19.97 0.89 -41.83
C GLU A 158 -18.72 1.22 -42.65
N PRO A 159 -18.09 2.39 -42.47
CA PRO A 159 -16.65 2.53 -42.54
C PRO A 159 -16.09 2.23 -41.15
N GLY A 160 -15.45 1.08 -41.00
CA GLY A 160 -14.97 0.55 -39.72
C GLY A 160 -14.03 1.50 -38.98
N GLY A 161 -14.44 1.91 -37.78
CA GLY A 161 -13.52 2.15 -36.69
C GLY A 161 -13.36 0.82 -35.96
N GLU A 162 -12.24 0.14 -36.17
CA GLU A 162 -11.91 -1.06 -35.42
C GLU A 162 -11.84 -0.70 -33.93
N GLU A 163 -12.62 -1.39 -33.09
CA GLU A 163 -12.25 -1.56 -31.68
C GLU A 163 -10.77 -1.97 -31.62
N PRO A 164 -9.99 -1.56 -30.61
CA PRO A 164 -8.61 -2.04 -30.47
C PRO A 164 -8.62 -3.57 -30.42
N SER A 165 -8.37 -4.21 -31.56
CA SER A 165 -8.48 -5.65 -31.68
C SER A 165 -7.13 -6.24 -31.34
N PHE A 166 -7.06 -6.87 -30.18
CA PHE A 166 -5.95 -7.71 -29.78
C PHE A 166 -6.49 -9.13 -29.56
N ASP A 167 -5.70 -10.11 -29.95
CA ASP A 167 -6.05 -11.50 -29.73
C ASP A 167 -5.74 -11.86 -28.27
N GLU A 168 -6.79 -11.95 -27.45
CA GLU A 168 -6.66 -12.30 -26.02
C GLU A 168 -5.93 -13.65 -25.82
N SER A 169 -5.94 -14.54 -26.82
CA SER A 169 -5.22 -15.81 -26.75
C SER A 169 -3.69 -15.64 -26.77
N MET A 170 -3.19 -14.44 -27.08
CA MET A 170 -1.77 -14.10 -26.94
C MET A 170 -1.34 -13.91 -25.49
N LEU A 171 -2.27 -13.75 -24.53
CA LEU A 171 -1.92 -13.73 -23.11
C LEU A 171 -1.47 -15.13 -22.66
N ILE A 172 -0.32 -15.16 -22.00
CA ILE A 172 0.22 -16.39 -21.41
C ILE A 172 0.07 -16.27 -19.90
N SER A 173 -0.98 -16.88 -19.32
CA SER A 173 -1.22 -16.85 -17.87
C SER A 173 -0.73 -18.11 -17.15
N ASN A 174 -0.69 -19.25 -17.83
CA ASN A 174 -0.34 -20.56 -17.26
C ASN A 174 0.48 -21.41 -18.25
N PRO A 175 1.77 -21.08 -18.47
CA PRO A 175 2.63 -21.89 -19.32
C PRO A 175 2.84 -23.28 -18.72
N SER A 176 2.84 -24.32 -19.57
CA SER A 176 3.12 -25.71 -19.14
C SER A 176 4.62 -25.91 -18.96
N GLY A 177 5.03 -26.48 -17.83
CA GLY A 177 6.42 -26.76 -17.55
C GLY A 177 6.76 -26.73 -16.06
N GLU A 178 8.06 -26.71 -15.75
CA GLU A 178 8.56 -26.65 -14.37
C GLU A 178 8.72 -25.20 -13.92
N LYS A 179 8.07 -24.82 -12.81
CA LYS A 179 8.09 -23.47 -12.24
C LYS A 179 9.23 -23.30 -11.24
N PHE A 180 9.95 -22.19 -11.36
CA PHE A 180 11.05 -21.81 -10.49
C PHE A 180 10.76 -20.47 -9.83
N GLU A 181 10.62 -20.47 -8.51
CA GLU A 181 10.41 -19.25 -7.73
C GLU A 181 11.68 -18.41 -7.68
N THR A 182 11.55 -17.12 -7.95
CA THR A 182 12.66 -16.19 -8.03
C THR A 182 12.41 -14.95 -7.22
N VAL A 183 13.50 -14.36 -6.77
CA VAL A 183 13.55 -13.00 -6.27
C VAL A 183 13.98 -12.10 -7.42
N ARG A 184 13.10 -11.18 -7.82
CA ARG A 184 13.42 -10.16 -8.82
C ARG A 184 14.00 -8.91 -8.18
N ASN A 185 15.06 -8.39 -8.79
CA ASN A 185 15.59 -7.05 -8.57
C ASN A 185 15.66 -6.31 -9.90
N SER A 186 15.35 -5.03 -9.91
CA SER A 186 15.41 -4.16 -11.09
C SER A 186 15.59 -2.70 -10.69
N LEU A 187 15.97 -1.87 -11.66
CA LEU A 187 15.73 -0.43 -11.60
C LEU A 187 14.33 -0.19 -12.19
N THR A 188 13.39 0.25 -11.37
CA THR A 188 11.98 0.41 -11.75
C THR A 188 11.67 1.84 -12.14
N PHE A 189 10.78 2.01 -13.11
CA PHE A 189 10.21 3.26 -13.58
C PHE A 189 8.69 3.20 -13.35
N TYR A 190 8.11 4.22 -12.73
CA TYR A 190 6.68 4.25 -12.41
C TYR A 190 6.15 5.68 -12.26
N LYS A 191 4.82 5.82 -12.30
CA LYS A 191 4.11 7.09 -12.09
C LYS A 191 3.38 7.09 -10.74
N LEU A 192 3.44 8.20 -10.00
CA LEU A 192 2.63 8.46 -8.80
C LEU A 192 1.68 9.62 -9.04
N GLY A 193 0.78 9.47 -10.00
CA GLY A 193 -0.10 10.57 -10.45
C GLY A 193 0.66 11.67 -11.21
N GLY A 194 -0.05 12.41 -12.07
CA GLY A 194 0.56 13.43 -12.93
C GLY A 194 1.48 12.85 -14.03
N THR A 195 2.39 13.69 -14.54
CA THR A 195 3.28 13.36 -15.68
C THR A 195 4.70 12.95 -15.27
N SER A 196 5.04 13.02 -13.99
CA SER A 196 6.39 12.72 -13.51
C SER A 196 6.67 11.21 -13.46
N ILE A 197 7.83 10.82 -13.98
CA ILE A 197 8.36 9.46 -13.85
C ILE A 197 9.28 9.42 -12.63
N TYR A 198 9.02 8.47 -11.74
CA TYR A 198 9.88 8.16 -10.62
C TYR A 198 10.74 6.96 -10.97
N THR A 199 11.98 6.98 -10.48
CA THR A 199 12.93 5.88 -10.61
C THR A 199 13.39 5.43 -9.24
N GLY A 200 13.62 4.13 -9.09
CA GLY A 200 14.12 3.58 -7.84
C GLY A 200 14.58 2.14 -8.01
N GLU A 201 15.47 1.71 -7.12
CA GLU A 201 15.78 0.29 -7.02
C GLU A 201 14.57 -0.45 -6.44
N ASP A 202 14.04 -1.40 -7.21
CA ASP A 202 13.02 -2.33 -6.74
C ASP A 202 13.65 -3.68 -6.47
N ILE A 203 13.64 -4.08 -5.21
CA ILE A 203 14.44 -5.19 -4.73
C ILE A 203 13.55 -6.15 -3.97
N GLY A 204 13.76 -7.44 -4.20
CA GLY A 204 13.06 -8.47 -3.45
C GLY A 204 11.65 -8.73 -3.97
N VAL A 205 11.35 -8.43 -5.23
CA VAL A 205 10.02 -8.66 -5.80
C VAL A 205 9.75 -10.16 -5.94
N ILE A 206 8.55 -10.58 -5.55
CA ILE A 206 8.11 -11.96 -5.79
C ILE A 206 7.91 -12.14 -7.29
N SER A 207 8.65 -13.10 -7.85
CA SER A 207 8.64 -13.42 -9.27
C SER A 207 8.84 -14.91 -9.46
N ASN A 208 8.77 -15.36 -10.71
CA ASN A 208 9.14 -16.71 -11.10
C ASN A 208 9.40 -16.77 -12.61
N TYR A 209 10.02 -17.85 -13.05
CA TYR A 209 9.97 -18.27 -14.44
C TYR A 209 9.58 -19.75 -14.55
N VAL A 210 9.04 -20.12 -15.72
CA VAL A 210 8.69 -21.50 -16.05
C VAL A 210 9.60 -21.97 -17.18
N LYS A 211 10.25 -23.13 -17.00
CA LYS A 211 10.91 -23.86 -18.09
C LYS A 211 9.84 -24.64 -18.84
N GLY A 212 9.47 -24.15 -20.01
CA GLY A 212 8.40 -24.70 -20.83
C GLY A 212 8.71 -26.09 -21.35
N ASP A 213 7.68 -26.93 -21.45
CA ASP A 213 7.79 -28.25 -22.11
C ASP A 213 8.16 -28.14 -23.61
N ASP A 214 7.97 -26.95 -24.18
CA ASP A 214 8.32 -26.60 -25.56
C ASP A 214 9.75 -26.05 -25.72
N GLY A 215 10.53 -26.00 -24.64
CA GLY A 215 11.91 -25.51 -24.62
C GLY A 215 12.05 -23.99 -24.51
N ASN A 216 10.96 -23.24 -24.41
CA ASN A 216 10.99 -21.80 -24.14
C ASN A 216 11.07 -21.52 -22.63
N LEU A 217 11.51 -20.32 -22.25
CA LEU A 217 11.30 -19.82 -20.90
C LEU A 217 10.11 -18.88 -20.88
N TYR A 218 9.38 -18.89 -19.78
CA TYR A 218 8.29 -17.95 -19.54
C TYR A 218 8.59 -17.20 -18.26
N LEU A 219 8.93 -15.91 -18.38
CA LEU A 219 9.27 -15.06 -17.25
C LEU A 219 8.01 -14.32 -16.79
N LEU A 220 7.67 -14.37 -15.50
CA LEU A 220 6.55 -13.57 -14.99
C LEU A 220 6.81 -12.08 -15.29
N CYS A 221 5.87 -11.46 -15.99
CA CYS A 221 5.96 -10.04 -16.30
C CYS A 221 5.63 -9.24 -15.04
N VAL A 222 6.61 -8.44 -14.63
CA VAL A 222 6.47 -7.44 -13.57
C VAL A 222 7.05 -6.18 -14.19
N THR A 223 6.24 -5.13 -14.25
CA THR A 223 6.62 -3.81 -14.76
C THR A 223 6.30 -2.75 -13.72
N GLY A 224 7.23 -1.83 -13.46
CA GLY A 224 6.98 -0.77 -12.48
C GLY A 224 6.78 -1.30 -11.05
N GLY A 225 7.36 -2.46 -10.74
CA GLY A 225 7.23 -3.15 -9.46
C GLY A 225 5.92 -3.90 -9.21
N ASN A 226 5.02 -3.94 -10.20
CA ASN A 226 3.71 -4.62 -10.12
C ASN A 226 3.66 -5.78 -11.12
N SER A 227 3.12 -6.93 -10.67
CA SER A 227 2.95 -8.09 -11.55
C SER A 227 1.73 -7.90 -12.46
N THR A 228 1.86 -8.27 -13.72
CA THR A 228 0.73 -8.34 -14.64
C THR A 228 -0.03 -9.67 -14.53
N ASN A 229 0.41 -10.59 -13.67
CA ASN A 229 -0.07 -11.98 -13.55
C ASN A 229 0.03 -12.82 -14.84
N ASN A 230 0.78 -12.35 -15.85
CA ASN A 230 1.02 -13.05 -17.10
C ASN A 230 2.52 -13.11 -17.40
N TYR A 231 2.89 -13.93 -18.37
CA TYR A 231 4.28 -14.28 -18.67
C TYR A 231 4.75 -13.70 -19.99
N LEU A 232 6.01 -13.28 -20.00
CA LEU A 232 6.78 -12.99 -21.19
C LEU A 232 7.43 -14.27 -21.71
N LYS A 233 7.21 -14.61 -22.99
CA LYS A 233 7.87 -15.75 -23.63
C LYS A 233 9.27 -15.36 -24.10
N LEU A 234 10.26 -16.17 -23.74
CA LEU A 234 11.64 -16.06 -24.15
C LEU A 234 12.06 -17.29 -24.94
N GLU A 235 12.52 -17.09 -26.18
CA GLU A 235 12.93 -18.16 -27.08
C GLU A 235 14.43 -18.44 -26.93
N PRO A 236 14.88 -19.71 -26.91
CA PRO A 236 16.30 -20.03 -26.81
C PRO A 236 17.04 -19.63 -28.10
N ILE A 237 18.15 -18.90 -27.94
CA ILE A 237 19.06 -18.50 -29.03
C ILE A 237 20.50 -19.01 -28.81
N GLY A 238 20.71 -19.79 -27.75
CA GLY A 238 21.96 -20.46 -27.42
C GLY A 238 21.80 -21.24 -26.10
N ASP A 239 22.88 -21.87 -25.64
CA ASP A 239 22.82 -22.78 -24.47
C ASP A 239 22.33 -22.11 -23.18
N SER A 240 22.69 -20.84 -22.96
CA SER A 240 22.28 -20.04 -21.79
C SER A 240 21.58 -18.73 -22.19
N LYS A 241 21.28 -18.53 -23.47
CA LYS A 241 20.81 -17.26 -24.02
C LYS A 241 19.39 -17.39 -24.55
N TYR A 242 18.57 -16.43 -24.17
CA TYR A 242 17.16 -16.35 -24.56
C TYR A 242 16.83 -14.96 -25.08
N VAL A 243 15.83 -14.87 -25.95
CA VAL A 243 15.34 -13.59 -26.50
C VAL A 243 13.84 -13.46 -26.32
N ALA A 244 13.40 -12.33 -25.77
CA ALA A 244 12.02 -11.89 -25.87
C ALA A 244 11.84 -11.16 -27.21
N LYS A 245 11.00 -11.69 -28.09
CA LYS A 245 10.55 -10.98 -29.29
C LYS A 245 9.35 -10.12 -28.90
N LEU A 246 9.46 -8.80 -29.04
CA LEU A 246 8.50 -7.82 -28.53
C LEU A 246 7.86 -7.02 -29.70
N PRO A 247 6.68 -6.40 -29.51
CA PRO A 247 5.88 -6.38 -28.29
C PRO A 247 5.19 -7.73 -27.98
N GLN A 248 4.96 -8.02 -26.70
CA GLN A 248 4.12 -9.15 -26.27
C GLN A 248 2.99 -8.66 -25.36
N LEU A 249 1.76 -9.11 -25.58
CA LEU A 249 0.61 -8.80 -24.73
C LEU A 249 0.82 -9.43 -23.35
N VAL A 250 0.74 -8.62 -22.29
CA VAL A 250 1.02 -9.06 -20.91
C VAL A 250 -0.07 -8.67 -19.91
N MET A 251 -1.02 -7.83 -20.28
CA MET A 251 -2.15 -7.47 -19.43
C MET A 251 -3.34 -7.03 -20.29
N ILE A 252 -4.54 -7.33 -19.83
CA ILE A 252 -5.77 -6.76 -20.34
C ILE A 252 -6.52 -6.16 -19.15
N GLU A 253 -6.93 -4.90 -19.26
CA GLU A 253 -7.83 -4.26 -18.30
C GLU A 253 -9.16 -3.94 -18.99
N GLU A 254 -10.26 -4.03 -18.24
CA GLU A 254 -11.60 -3.68 -18.73
C GLU A 254 -12.12 -2.47 -17.95
N TYR A 255 -12.42 -1.38 -18.66
CA TYR A 255 -13.05 -0.19 -18.10
C TYR A 255 -14.31 0.11 -18.89
N ASP A 256 -15.45 0.25 -18.19
CA ASP A 256 -16.76 0.55 -18.79
C ASP A 256 -17.14 -0.39 -19.96
N GLY A 257 -16.76 -1.68 -19.87
CA GLY A 257 -17.02 -2.69 -20.89
C GLY A 257 -16.07 -2.65 -22.10
N VAL A 258 -15.08 -1.76 -22.10
CA VAL A 258 -14.02 -1.67 -23.12
C VAL A 258 -12.75 -2.29 -22.59
N LYS A 259 -12.17 -3.22 -23.37
CA LYS A 259 -10.91 -3.87 -23.03
C LYS A 259 -9.71 -3.12 -23.62
N TYR A 260 -8.66 -2.99 -22.81
CA TYR A 260 -7.40 -2.36 -23.15
C TYR A 260 -6.26 -3.36 -23.00
N GLY A 261 -5.52 -3.60 -24.09
CA GLY A 261 -4.35 -4.46 -24.09
C GLY A 261 -3.08 -3.68 -23.78
N TYR A 262 -2.26 -4.20 -22.89
CA TYR A 262 -0.95 -3.67 -22.54
C TYR A 262 0.15 -4.65 -22.89
N TYR A 263 1.25 -4.11 -23.40
CA TYR A 263 2.32 -4.88 -24.00
C TYR A 263 3.65 -4.61 -23.31
N ALA A 264 4.46 -5.65 -23.13
CA ALA A 264 5.87 -5.47 -22.85
C ALA A 264 6.60 -5.12 -24.15
N SER A 265 7.42 -4.08 -24.13
CA SER A 265 8.16 -3.55 -25.29
C SER A 265 9.60 -3.22 -24.91
N ARG A 266 10.54 -3.37 -25.84
CA ARG A 266 11.89 -2.81 -25.70
C ARG A 266 11.80 -1.32 -25.99
N MET A 267 12.15 -0.50 -25.01
CA MET A 267 12.15 0.95 -25.19
C MET A 267 13.54 1.51 -24.93
N VAL A 268 13.92 2.50 -25.73
CA VAL A 268 15.21 3.18 -25.66
C VAL A 268 15.00 4.59 -25.16
N ARG A 269 15.88 5.04 -24.27
CA ARG A 269 15.83 6.38 -23.70
C ARG A 269 15.99 7.43 -24.78
N GLU A 270 15.14 8.45 -24.73
CA GLU A 270 15.21 9.61 -25.61
C GLU A 270 15.65 10.84 -24.81
N ASN A 271 16.63 11.56 -25.35
CA ASN A 271 17.07 12.83 -24.80
C ASN A 271 16.40 13.97 -25.58
N ILE A 272 15.48 14.68 -24.90
CA ILE A 272 14.82 15.86 -25.48
C ILE A 272 15.60 17.09 -25.02
N GLU A 273 16.25 17.79 -25.96
CA GLU A 273 17.13 18.94 -25.68
C GLU A 273 16.40 20.07 -24.92
N GLU A 274 15.11 20.23 -25.18
CA GLU A 274 14.24 21.23 -24.55
C GLU A 274 13.76 20.82 -23.14
N LYS A 275 13.92 19.54 -22.78
CA LYS A 275 13.51 18.95 -21.49
C LYS A 275 14.58 17.98 -20.97
N PRO A 276 15.81 18.45 -20.69
CA PRO A 276 16.95 17.60 -20.36
C PRO A 276 16.76 16.76 -19.09
N ASP A 277 15.90 17.21 -18.18
CA ASP A 277 15.61 16.52 -16.91
C ASP A 277 14.41 15.55 -16.99
N SER A 278 13.74 15.46 -18.14
CA SER A 278 12.60 14.57 -18.32
C SER A 278 13.03 13.18 -18.78
N ILE A 279 12.33 12.17 -18.26
CA ILE A 279 12.56 10.76 -18.62
C ILE A 279 11.54 10.36 -19.67
N PHE A 280 12.03 10.07 -20.88
CA PHE A 280 11.23 9.59 -22.00
C PHE A 280 11.86 8.33 -22.59
N TYR A 281 11.02 7.38 -22.97
CA TYR A 281 11.40 6.17 -23.69
C TYR A 281 10.48 5.97 -24.88
N LEU A 282 11.06 5.53 -25.99
CA LEU A 282 10.35 5.21 -27.23
C LEU A 282 10.74 3.82 -27.74
N ILE A 283 9.87 3.20 -28.52
CA ILE A 283 10.27 2.05 -29.33
C ILE A 283 11.23 2.55 -30.42
N SER A 284 12.38 1.92 -30.56
CA SER A 284 13.36 2.29 -31.58
C SER A 284 12.81 2.01 -32.98
N GLU A 285 12.95 2.97 -33.90
CA GLU A 285 12.63 2.76 -35.32
C GLU A 285 13.71 1.97 -36.07
N THR A 286 14.92 1.87 -35.50
CA THR A 286 16.11 1.31 -36.19
C THR A 286 16.61 0.01 -35.58
N GLU A 287 16.40 -0.20 -34.29
CA GLU A 287 16.82 -1.40 -33.58
C GLU A 287 15.67 -2.39 -33.44
N PRO A 288 15.93 -3.71 -33.50
CA PRO A 288 14.89 -4.72 -33.25
C PRO A 288 14.21 -4.51 -31.89
N ASN A 289 12.91 -4.77 -31.86
CA ASN A 289 12.13 -4.78 -30.62
C ASN A 289 12.35 -6.14 -29.92
N GLU A 290 13.56 -6.37 -29.44
CA GLU A 290 13.99 -7.64 -28.83
C GLU A 290 14.84 -7.40 -27.59
N LEU A 291 14.54 -8.08 -26.48
CA LEU A 291 15.38 -8.07 -25.27
C LEU A 291 16.05 -9.43 -25.08
N SER A 292 17.37 -9.44 -24.88
CA SER A 292 18.12 -10.67 -24.61
C SER A 292 18.31 -10.91 -23.12
N PHE A 293 18.33 -12.19 -22.74
CA PHE A 293 18.47 -12.65 -21.37
C PHE A 293 19.51 -13.77 -21.28
N THR A 294 20.19 -13.84 -20.14
CA THR A 294 21.10 -14.94 -19.79
C THR A 294 20.57 -15.72 -18.62
N LEU A 295 20.46 -17.04 -18.75
CA LEU A 295 20.21 -17.97 -17.66
C LEU A 295 21.54 -18.55 -17.19
N GLU A 296 21.99 -18.10 -16.02
CA GLU A 296 23.22 -18.57 -15.40
C GLU A 296 23.07 -19.98 -14.82
N SER A 297 24.21 -20.65 -14.59
CA SER A 297 24.23 -22.02 -14.06
C SER A 297 23.65 -22.17 -12.65
N ASP A 298 23.58 -21.08 -11.88
CA ASP A 298 22.94 -21.02 -10.57
C ASP A 298 21.40 -20.82 -10.67
N GLY A 299 20.88 -20.72 -11.89
CA GLY A 299 19.47 -20.50 -12.19
C GLY A 299 19.02 -19.05 -12.17
N THR A 300 19.95 -18.09 -12.02
CA THR A 300 19.65 -16.66 -12.15
C THR A 300 19.40 -16.29 -13.61
N LEU A 301 18.24 -15.70 -13.90
CA LEU A 301 17.91 -15.15 -15.22
C LEU A 301 18.07 -13.63 -15.19
N SER A 302 18.90 -13.06 -16.04
CA SER A 302 19.09 -11.60 -16.09
C SER A 302 18.92 -11.04 -17.49
N MET A 303 18.36 -9.84 -17.59
CA MET A 303 18.38 -9.06 -18.82
C MET A 303 19.82 -8.67 -19.17
N ASP A 304 20.20 -8.78 -20.43
CA ASP A 304 21.58 -8.54 -20.88
C ASP A 304 21.97 -7.05 -20.83
N THR A 305 21.02 -6.14 -21.04
CA THR A 305 21.27 -4.70 -20.89
C THR A 305 21.38 -4.33 -19.41
N LYS A 306 22.49 -3.67 -19.04
CA LYS A 306 22.86 -3.35 -17.66
C LYS A 306 22.88 -1.86 -17.34
N ASP A 307 22.49 -1.01 -18.29
CA ASP A 307 22.29 0.43 -18.08
C ASP A 307 20.79 0.77 -18.04
N GLU A 308 20.50 2.06 -17.81
CA GLU A 308 19.14 2.59 -17.81
C GLU A 308 18.69 3.06 -19.21
N ASP A 309 19.53 3.01 -20.24
CA ASP A 309 19.18 3.53 -21.57
C ASP A 309 18.21 2.62 -22.32
N VAL A 310 18.08 1.35 -21.90
CA VAL A 310 17.10 0.41 -22.45
C VAL A 310 16.29 -0.23 -21.34
N ILE A 311 14.97 -0.16 -21.45
CA ILE A 311 14.02 -0.74 -20.51
C ILE A 311 13.13 -1.79 -21.18
N MET A 312 12.63 -2.71 -20.37
CA MET A 312 11.38 -3.41 -20.64
C MET A 312 10.23 -2.51 -20.18
N GLY A 313 9.64 -1.76 -21.12
CA GLY A 313 8.55 -0.83 -20.86
C GLY A 313 7.18 -1.46 -21.06
N LEU A 314 6.19 -1.00 -20.30
CA LEU A 314 4.79 -1.31 -20.52
C LEU A 314 4.17 -0.28 -21.47
N THR A 315 3.63 -0.72 -22.60
CA THR A 315 3.06 0.14 -23.64
C THR A 315 1.60 -0.18 -23.91
N TYR A 316 0.87 0.81 -24.44
CA TYR A 316 -0.44 0.57 -25.06
C TYR A 316 -0.30 -0.15 -26.41
N SER A 317 -1.41 -0.51 -27.03
CA SER A 317 -1.46 -1.21 -28.32
C SER A 317 -0.84 -0.45 -29.48
N ASP A 318 -0.79 0.88 -29.40
CA ASP A 318 -0.16 1.77 -30.38
C ASP A 318 1.34 2.03 -30.11
N GLY A 319 1.89 1.41 -29.05
CA GLY A 319 3.29 1.52 -28.68
C GLY A 319 3.63 2.70 -27.77
N TYR A 320 2.66 3.54 -27.37
CA TYR A 320 2.94 4.60 -26.42
C TYR A 320 3.29 4.05 -25.03
N TRP A 321 4.31 4.62 -24.41
CA TRP A 321 4.74 4.23 -23.08
C TRP A 321 3.74 4.66 -22.01
N THR A 322 3.36 3.72 -21.15
CA THR A 322 2.49 4.01 -20.00
C THR A 322 3.20 4.83 -18.92
N GLY A 323 4.54 4.79 -18.87
CA GLY A 323 5.36 5.32 -17.78
C GLY A 323 5.87 4.25 -16.81
N TYR A 324 5.50 2.99 -17.01
CA TYR A 324 5.99 1.86 -16.23
C TYR A 324 7.02 1.04 -16.99
N GLY A 325 8.07 0.58 -16.32
CA GLY A 325 9.06 -0.30 -16.92
C GLY A 325 10.20 -0.64 -15.99
N ASP A 326 11.08 -1.52 -16.46
CA ASP A 326 12.21 -2.00 -15.66
C ASP A 326 13.49 -2.07 -16.50
N ALA A 327 14.58 -1.57 -15.93
CA ALA A 327 15.95 -1.78 -16.38
C ALA A 327 16.69 -2.74 -15.46
N MET A 328 17.84 -3.25 -15.93
CA MET A 328 18.78 -4.05 -15.13
C MET A 328 18.15 -5.26 -14.41
N LEU A 329 17.09 -5.83 -14.97
CA LEU A 329 16.29 -6.89 -14.36
C LEU A 329 17.14 -8.16 -14.12
N SER A 330 17.01 -8.71 -12.91
CA SER A 330 17.58 -10.01 -12.53
C SER A 330 16.64 -10.79 -11.62
N ASP A 331 16.41 -12.06 -11.96
CA ASP A 331 15.59 -13.03 -11.25
C ASP A 331 16.46 -14.18 -10.73
N SER A 332 16.78 -14.18 -9.43
CA SER A 332 17.61 -15.23 -8.82
C SER A 332 16.76 -16.26 -8.08
N LEU A 333 17.13 -17.55 -8.15
CA LEU A 333 16.38 -18.64 -7.50
C LEU A 333 16.30 -18.45 -5.99
N VAL A 334 15.09 -18.57 -5.44
CA VAL A 334 14.83 -18.54 -4.00
C VAL A 334 15.54 -19.70 -3.30
N SER A 335 15.43 -20.91 -3.87
CA SER A 335 16.01 -22.14 -3.31
C SER A 335 17.53 -22.09 -3.17
N SER A 336 18.23 -21.23 -3.94
CA SER A 336 19.67 -21.05 -3.84
C SER A 336 20.10 -20.08 -2.72
N ARG A 337 19.16 -19.31 -2.15
CA ARG A 337 19.43 -18.19 -1.23
C ARG A 337 18.73 -18.30 0.12
N LYS A 338 17.58 -18.97 0.18
CA LYS A 338 16.79 -19.17 1.40
C LYS A 338 17.47 -20.20 2.29
N ASN A 339 17.56 -19.90 3.59
CA ASN A 339 18.05 -20.89 4.54
C ASN A 339 17.00 -21.99 4.74
N VAL A 340 17.46 -23.24 4.77
CA VAL A 340 16.62 -24.40 5.04
C VAL A 340 17.05 -25.02 6.37
N LEU A 341 16.07 -25.29 7.23
CA LEU A 341 16.29 -26.03 8.46
C LEU A 341 16.73 -27.47 8.10
N PRO A 342 17.84 -27.99 8.67
CA PRO A 342 18.25 -29.36 8.38
C PRO A 342 17.24 -30.39 8.87
N GLU A 343 17.07 -31.47 8.12
CA GLU A 343 16.11 -32.53 8.45
C GLU A 343 16.45 -33.20 9.80
N GLY A 344 15.43 -33.42 10.62
CA GLY A 344 15.56 -34.14 11.90
C GLY A 344 16.21 -33.35 13.05
N VAL A 345 16.49 -32.06 12.87
CA VAL A 345 16.95 -31.20 13.98
C VAL A 345 15.80 -30.92 14.94
N GLU A 346 16.08 -31.02 16.24
CA GLU A 346 15.11 -30.70 17.29
C GLU A 346 14.83 -29.19 17.35
N LEU A 347 13.55 -28.84 17.34
CA LEU A 347 13.09 -27.48 17.60
C LEU A 347 12.79 -27.30 19.08
N THR A 348 13.30 -26.21 19.63
CA THR A 348 13.04 -25.80 21.02
C THR A 348 12.55 -24.36 21.04
N LYS A 349 11.62 -24.05 21.95
CA LYS A 349 11.17 -22.67 22.13
C LYS A 349 12.23 -21.85 22.85
N TRP A 350 12.51 -20.65 22.35
CA TRP A 350 13.33 -19.66 23.03
C TRP A 350 12.54 -18.37 23.18
N MET A 351 12.69 -17.74 24.34
CA MET A 351 12.19 -16.39 24.59
C MET A 351 13.14 -15.39 23.95
N PHE A 352 12.61 -14.57 23.06
CA PHE A 352 13.27 -13.45 22.40
C PHE A 352 12.83 -12.14 23.07
N GLU A 353 13.77 -11.49 23.75
CA GLU A 353 13.60 -10.18 24.38
C GLU A 353 14.20 -9.08 23.49
N TYR A 354 13.47 -7.97 23.36
CA TYR A 354 13.94 -6.78 22.64
C TYR A 354 13.29 -5.52 23.22
N ARG A 355 13.79 -4.36 22.80
CA ARG A 355 13.21 -3.05 23.11
C ARG A 355 13.19 -2.20 21.85
N TRP A 356 12.52 -1.06 21.91
CA TRP A 356 12.69 0.00 20.92
C TRP A 356 13.56 1.10 21.49
N ALA A 357 14.69 1.36 20.83
CA ALA A 357 15.71 2.27 21.32
C ALA A 357 15.20 3.71 21.46
N ASN A 358 14.30 4.13 20.56
CA ASN A 358 13.69 5.47 20.55
C ASN A 358 12.30 5.53 21.20
N TRP A 359 11.79 4.41 21.72
CA TRP A 359 10.51 4.32 22.42
C TRP A 359 10.63 3.41 23.65
N SER A 360 11.57 3.75 24.53
CA SER A 360 11.91 2.95 25.70
C SER A 360 10.77 2.81 26.73
N GLU A 361 9.77 3.69 26.66
CA GLU A 361 8.57 3.69 27.52
C GLU A 361 7.72 2.43 27.38
N TYR A 362 7.78 1.73 26.25
CA TYR A 362 7.11 0.44 26.07
C TYR A 362 7.82 -0.70 26.82
N GLY A 363 9.01 -0.46 27.36
CA GLY A 363 9.74 -1.44 28.17
C GLY A 363 10.36 -2.57 27.33
N THR A 364 10.44 -3.77 27.92
CA THR A 364 10.99 -4.95 27.25
C THR A 364 9.86 -5.79 26.68
N MET A 365 9.89 -5.99 25.37
CA MET A 365 8.96 -6.84 24.65
C MET A 365 9.51 -8.27 24.60
N LYS A 366 8.60 -9.25 24.55
CA LYS A 366 8.93 -10.68 24.56
C LYS A 366 8.16 -11.41 23.48
N LYS A 367 8.86 -12.25 22.72
CA LYS A 367 8.30 -13.22 21.77
C LYS A 367 8.84 -14.60 22.07
N PHE A 368 8.17 -15.64 21.59
CA PHE A 368 8.61 -17.03 21.72
C PHE A 368 8.81 -17.62 20.34
N LEU A 369 10.06 -17.93 19.99
CA LEU A 369 10.45 -18.37 18.66
C LEU A 369 10.90 -19.82 18.71
N ASP A 370 10.65 -20.55 17.63
CA ASP A 370 11.29 -21.85 17.44
C ASP A 370 12.76 -21.65 17.07
N VAL A 371 13.63 -22.40 17.74
CA VAL A 371 15.07 -22.36 17.57
C VAL A 371 15.63 -23.77 17.52
N ALA A 372 16.48 -24.00 16.52
CA ALA A 372 17.22 -25.23 16.32
C ALA A 372 18.71 -24.94 16.54
N VAL A 373 19.38 -25.74 17.37
CA VAL A 373 20.81 -25.61 17.64
C VAL A 373 21.52 -26.90 17.27
N THR A 374 22.56 -26.79 16.45
CA THR A 374 23.45 -27.90 16.06
C THR A 374 24.85 -27.62 16.59
N ASP A 375 25.82 -28.49 16.28
CA ASP A 375 27.22 -28.30 16.68
C ASP A 375 27.87 -27.04 16.08
N LYS A 376 27.38 -26.56 14.93
CA LYS A 376 28.02 -25.47 14.15
C LYS A 376 27.10 -24.34 13.77
N GLU A 377 25.80 -24.55 13.84
CA GLU A 377 24.80 -23.61 13.33
C GLU A 377 23.63 -23.51 14.29
N ILE A 378 23.04 -22.32 14.33
CA ILE A 378 21.78 -22.04 15.00
C ILE A 378 20.79 -21.46 13.99
N TYR A 379 19.55 -21.90 14.08
CA TYR A 379 18.45 -21.45 13.22
C TYR A 379 17.38 -20.85 14.11
N ILE A 380 16.99 -19.61 13.82
CA ILE A 380 15.96 -18.87 14.56
C ILE A 380 14.82 -18.58 13.60
N ASN A 381 13.61 -18.97 13.98
CA ASN A 381 12.41 -18.70 13.20
C ASN A 381 12.17 -17.18 13.05
N ASN A 382 11.61 -16.75 11.91
CA ASN A 382 11.40 -15.33 11.61
C ASN A 382 10.55 -14.63 12.70
N PRO A 383 11.09 -13.64 13.45
CA PRO A 383 10.35 -12.99 14.55
C PRO A 383 9.17 -12.10 14.11
N TYR A 384 9.07 -11.79 12.82
CA TYR A 384 8.00 -10.95 12.27
C TYR A 384 6.70 -11.75 12.11
N ASN A 385 6.67 -12.71 11.18
CA ASN A 385 5.47 -13.51 10.85
C ASN A 385 5.48 -14.92 11.45
N GLN A 386 6.63 -15.39 11.94
CA GLN A 386 6.84 -16.74 12.48
C GLN A 386 6.41 -17.88 11.55
N ASP A 387 6.55 -17.67 10.25
CA ASP A 387 6.28 -18.71 9.26
C ASP A 387 7.26 -19.87 9.46
N SER A 388 6.72 -21.09 9.54
CA SER A 388 7.45 -22.34 9.80
C SER A 388 8.59 -22.63 8.83
N ASP A 389 8.58 -22.01 7.65
CA ASP A 389 9.60 -22.24 6.63
C ASP A 389 10.66 -21.12 6.54
N GLN A 390 10.59 -20.09 7.39
CA GLN A 390 11.45 -18.91 7.35
C GLN A 390 12.47 -18.91 8.50
N TRP A 391 13.76 -19.04 8.15
CA TRP A 391 14.84 -19.26 9.12
C TRP A 391 15.99 -18.26 8.97
N ILE A 392 16.35 -17.63 10.08
CA ILE A 392 17.58 -16.86 10.24
C ILE A 392 18.67 -17.83 10.67
N LYS A 393 19.77 -17.91 9.92
CA LYS A 393 20.89 -18.80 10.22
C LYS A 393 22.06 -18.03 10.85
N GLY A 394 22.60 -18.58 11.94
CA GLY A 394 23.84 -18.12 12.56
C GLY A 394 24.88 -19.23 12.61
N GLU A 395 26.16 -18.86 12.53
CA GLU A 395 27.30 -19.77 12.62
C GLU A 395 27.88 -19.72 14.04
N ILE A 396 28.03 -20.87 14.68
CA ILE A 396 28.60 -21.05 16.02
C ILE A 396 30.12 -21.21 15.90
N ASP A 397 30.86 -20.36 16.60
CA ASP A 397 32.30 -20.47 16.80
C ASP A 397 32.63 -20.32 18.29
N GLY A 398 32.79 -21.46 18.98
CA GLY A 398 33.03 -21.51 20.41
C GLY A 398 31.89 -20.87 21.21
N ASN A 399 32.17 -19.75 21.87
CA ASN A 399 31.22 -18.98 22.68
C ASN A 399 30.61 -17.78 21.93
N LYS A 400 30.64 -17.80 20.60
CA LYS A 400 30.09 -16.75 19.75
C LYS A 400 29.18 -17.35 18.69
N VAL A 401 28.16 -16.59 18.30
CA VAL A 401 27.36 -16.85 17.11
C VAL A 401 27.42 -15.64 16.19
N THR A 402 27.68 -15.86 14.91
CA THR A 402 27.68 -14.81 13.88
C THR A 402 26.47 -14.98 12.96
N PHE A 403 25.64 -13.94 12.85
CA PHE A 403 24.55 -13.85 11.87
C PHE A 403 24.94 -12.86 10.78
N ASN A 404 25.11 -13.33 9.55
CA ASN A 404 25.34 -12.44 8.41
C ASN A 404 24.05 -11.68 8.06
N THR A 405 24.16 -10.42 7.66
CA THR A 405 23.01 -9.62 7.20
C THR A 405 22.48 -10.11 5.85
N ARG A 406 21.34 -9.58 5.40
CA ARG A 406 20.74 -9.82 4.08
C ARG A 406 20.42 -11.30 3.78
N GLN A 407 19.99 -12.06 4.78
CA GLN A 407 19.52 -13.44 4.57
C GLN A 407 18.10 -13.43 4.03
N LEU A 408 17.85 -14.13 2.93
CA LEU A 408 16.51 -14.31 2.39
C LEU A 408 15.70 -15.20 3.33
N LEU A 409 14.53 -14.72 3.74
CA LEU A 409 13.62 -15.47 4.60
C LEU A 409 12.55 -16.16 3.75
N GLY A 410 11.53 -15.43 3.32
CA GLY A 410 10.42 -15.97 2.55
C GLY A 410 9.49 -14.85 2.08
N PRO A 411 8.40 -15.18 1.38
CA PRO A 411 7.44 -14.18 0.95
C PRO A 411 6.82 -13.49 2.17
N ASP A 412 6.49 -12.22 2.00
CA ASP A 412 5.63 -11.49 2.90
C ASP A 412 4.17 -11.75 2.58
N ASN A 413 3.32 -11.96 3.58
CA ASN A 413 1.90 -12.26 3.36
C ASN A 413 1.09 -10.99 3.06
N GLU A 414 1.64 -9.82 3.38
CA GLU A 414 0.98 -8.52 3.18
C GLU A 414 1.40 -7.84 1.88
N THR A 415 2.52 -8.23 1.28
CA THR A 415 3.10 -7.52 0.13
C THR A 415 3.65 -8.48 -0.91
N ASN A 416 3.73 -8.02 -2.17
CA ASN A 416 4.34 -8.78 -3.26
C ASN A 416 5.89 -8.76 -3.20
N ARG A 417 6.47 -8.97 -2.01
CA ARG A 417 7.90 -8.86 -1.72
C ARG A 417 8.38 -10.00 -0.83
N TYR A 418 9.65 -10.37 -1.00
CA TYR A 418 10.38 -11.23 -0.07
C TYR A 418 10.91 -10.45 1.13
N LEU A 419 10.85 -11.10 2.28
CA LEU A 419 11.41 -10.63 3.54
C LEU A 419 12.89 -11.01 3.66
N TYR A 420 13.65 -10.10 4.28
CA TYR A 420 15.06 -10.29 4.57
C TYR A 420 15.37 -10.01 6.03
N PHE A 421 16.22 -10.85 6.60
CA PHE A 421 16.89 -10.54 7.87
C PHE A 421 18.05 -9.59 7.61
N ARG A 422 18.11 -8.49 8.36
CA ARG A 422 19.18 -7.50 8.33
C ARG A 422 19.67 -7.18 9.73
N VAL A 423 20.87 -6.61 9.77
CA VAL A 423 21.55 -6.15 10.99
C VAL A 423 22.00 -4.72 10.79
N GLY A 424 22.08 -3.98 11.90
CA GLY A 424 22.48 -2.59 11.91
C GLY A 424 22.93 -2.17 13.30
N ASN A 425 23.85 -1.24 13.30
CA ASN A 425 24.42 -0.64 14.50
C ASN A 425 23.56 0.53 14.93
N LEU A 426 23.41 0.66 16.24
CA LEU A 426 22.74 1.77 16.89
C LEU A 426 23.80 2.73 17.44
N THR A 427 23.63 4.01 17.18
CA THR A 427 24.49 5.06 17.76
C THR A 427 23.60 6.06 18.48
N LEU A 428 23.79 6.20 19.78
CA LEU A 428 23.10 7.23 20.57
C LEU A 428 23.69 8.60 20.25
N ASP A 429 22.87 9.51 19.74
CA ASP A 429 23.20 10.93 19.73
C ASP A 429 22.84 11.54 21.08
N THR A 430 23.88 11.90 21.83
CA THR A 430 23.75 12.46 23.17
C THR A 430 23.10 13.85 23.20
N GLN A 431 22.98 14.55 22.06
CA GLN A 431 22.31 15.85 22.01
C GLN A 431 20.80 15.72 21.87
N SER A 432 20.35 14.86 20.95
CA SER A 432 18.93 14.62 20.71
C SER A 432 18.33 13.55 21.63
N GLU A 433 19.18 12.72 22.25
CA GLU A 433 18.80 11.50 23.00
C GLU A 433 18.16 10.42 22.12
N TYR A 434 18.31 10.51 20.79
CA TYR A 434 17.85 9.51 19.83
C TYR A 434 18.98 8.59 19.37
N TYR A 435 18.61 7.34 19.09
CA TYR A 435 19.44 6.38 18.39
C TYR A 435 19.29 6.50 16.87
N TYR A 436 20.43 6.57 16.21
CA TYR A 436 20.56 6.46 14.75
C TYR A 436 20.94 5.04 14.35
N TYR A 437 20.37 4.60 13.24
CA TYR A 437 20.54 3.26 12.68
C TYR A 437 21.47 3.33 11.47
N ALA A 438 22.49 2.47 11.45
CA ALA A 438 23.39 2.29 10.33
C ALA A 438 23.47 0.80 9.95
N ASP A 439 23.45 0.48 8.66
CA ASP A 439 23.58 -0.91 8.21
C ASP A 439 24.87 -1.56 8.72
N ALA A 440 24.78 -2.83 9.08
CA ALA A 440 25.92 -3.65 9.47
C ALA A 440 25.94 -4.95 8.64
N ASP A 441 27.15 -5.45 8.36
CA ASP A 441 27.33 -6.67 7.57
C ASP A 441 27.00 -7.94 8.36
N LYS A 442 27.08 -7.89 9.69
CA LYS A 442 26.80 -9.04 10.57
C LYS A 442 26.49 -8.61 11.99
N LEU A 443 25.82 -9.50 12.72
CA LEU A 443 25.62 -9.46 14.16
C LEU A 443 26.49 -10.56 14.78
N VAL A 444 27.26 -10.24 15.82
CA VAL A 444 27.99 -11.24 16.62
C VAL A 444 27.43 -11.23 18.04
N MET A 445 26.90 -12.35 18.50
CA MET A 445 26.36 -12.51 19.86
C MET A 445 27.26 -13.43 20.68
N ASN A 446 27.34 -13.18 21.99
CA ASN A 446 27.84 -14.14 22.97
C ASN A 446 26.88 -15.33 23.03
N PHE A 447 27.39 -16.54 22.90
CA PHE A 447 26.65 -17.77 23.02
C PHE A 447 27.10 -18.54 24.27
N ASP A 448 26.17 -18.74 25.19
CA ASP A 448 26.34 -19.62 26.34
C ASP A 448 25.58 -20.92 26.06
N ALA A 449 26.31 -21.98 25.74
CA ALA A 449 25.72 -23.27 25.41
C ALA A 449 25.15 -24.00 26.65
N GLU A 450 25.68 -23.74 27.84
CA GLU A 450 25.22 -24.37 29.09
C GLU A 450 23.89 -23.77 29.53
N ASN A 451 23.80 -22.44 29.56
CA ASN A 451 22.58 -21.72 29.91
C ASN A 451 21.63 -21.52 28.71
N ARG A 452 22.07 -21.89 27.51
CA ARG A 452 21.35 -21.75 26.23
C ARG A 452 20.84 -20.34 26.02
N THR A 453 21.78 -19.39 25.95
CA THR A 453 21.48 -17.96 25.76
C THR A 453 22.31 -17.33 24.65
N LEU A 454 21.72 -16.34 23.98
CA LEU A 454 22.40 -15.40 23.11
C LEU A 454 22.27 -13.99 23.67
N THR A 455 23.40 -13.32 23.91
CA THR A 455 23.43 -11.94 24.42
C THR A 455 24.40 -11.09 23.61
N THR A 456 24.23 -9.78 23.65
CA THR A 456 25.20 -8.84 23.11
C THR A 456 25.26 -7.61 24.01
N ASP A 457 26.46 -7.07 24.17
CA ASP A 457 26.69 -5.78 24.84
C ASP A 457 26.74 -4.63 23.82
N ASP A 458 26.77 -4.96 22.53
CA ASP A 458 26.80 -3.99 21.44
C ASP A 458 25.42 -3.37 21.24
N LEU A 459 25.39 -2.08 20.92
CA LEU A 459 24.18 -1.37 20.56
C LEU A 459 23.81 -1.74 19.11
N VAL A 460 22.95 -2.74 18.96
CA VAL A 460 22.59 -3.32 17.66
C VAL A 460 21.10 -3.56 17.55
N SER A 461 20.63 -3.63 16.31
CA SER A 461 19.25 -3.94 15.97
C SER A 461 19.20 -5.03 14.91
N LEU A 462 18.21 -5.91 15.10
CA LEU A 462 17.76 -6.87 14.10
C LEU A 462 16.59 -6.23 13.33
N TYR A 463 16.58 -6.35 12.00
CA TYR A 463 15.46 -5.88 11.18
C TYR A 463 14.94 -6.99 10.31
N ILE A 464 13.63 -6.97 10.10
CA ILE A 464 12.99 -7.67 9.00
C ILE A 464 12.54 -6.61 7.99
N SER A 465 13.01 -6.70 6.75
CA SER A 465 12.71 -5.72 5.70
C SER A 465 12.11 -6.35 4.45
N ARG A 466 11.26 -5.58 3.75
CA ARG A 466 10.83 -5.85 2.38
C ARG A 466 11.92 -5.36 1.42
N GLY A 467 12.58 -6.26 0.71
CA GLY A 467 13.70 -5.89 -0.17
C GLY A 467 14.92 -5.28 0.55
N TYR A 468 15.88 -4.75 -0.22
CA TYR A 468 17.11 -4.13 0.32
C TYR A 468 17.14 -2.58 0.29
N GLY A 469 16.42 -1.94 -0.64
CA GLY A 469 16.71 -0.55 -1.08
C GLY A 469 15.97 0.58 -0.35
N GLN A 470 14.79 0.35 0.21
CA GLN A 470 14.01 1.41 0.88
C GLN A 470 14.20 1.29 2.40
N ARG A 471 14.51 2.40 3.10
CA ARG A 471 14.38 2.50 4.57
C ARG A 471 12.90 2.51 4.99
N GLY A 472 12.11 1.58 4.48
CA GLY A 472 10.77 1.24 4.93
C GLY A 472 10.90 -0.03 5.77
N TYR A 473 11.24 0.13 7.05
CA TYR A 473 11.31 -0.99 7.98
C TYR A 473 9.90 -1.57 8.15
N ASN A 474 9.75 -2.90 8.11
CA ASN A 474 8.52 -3.52 8.62
C ASN A 474 8.58 -3.55 10.14
N VAL A 475 9.72 -3.97 10.70
CA VAL A 475 9.93 -4.06 12.14
C VAL A 475 11.42 -4.08 12.49
N ASN A 476 11.78 -3.46 13.60
CA ASN A 476 13.10 -3.54 14.22
C ASN A 476 13.00 -4.07 15.65
N TYR A 477 14.06 -4.78 16.07
CA TYR A 477 14.19 -5.38 17.39
C TYR A 477 15.55 -4.98 17.97
N ASP A 478 15.54 -3.93 18.79
CA ASP A 478 16.76 -3.35 19.32
C ASP A 478 17.18 -4.07 20.61
N PHE A 479 18.50 -4.17 20.81
CA PHE A 479 19.10 -4.86 21.95
C PHE A 479 18.61 -6.31 22.11
N PRO A 480 18.75 -7.14 21.05
CA PRO A 480 18.20 -8.49 21.03
C PRO A 480 18.87 -9.39 22.07
N LYS A 481 18.05 -10.19 22.78
CA LYS A 481 18.50 -11.24 23.69
C LYS A 481 17.63 -12.48 23.52
N PHE A 482 18.24 -13.65 23.49
CA PHE A 482 17.53 -14.91 23.39
C PHE A 482 17.89 -15.83 24.56
N THR A 483 16.89 -16.47 25.14
CA THR A 483 17.05 -17.43 26.26
C THR A 483 16.17 -18.64 25.99
N ALA A 484 16.71 -19.86 26.07
CA ALA A 484 15.90 -21.06 25.94
C ALA A 484 14.71 -21.05 26.92
N TYR A 485 13.52 -21.36 26.43
CA TYR A 485 12.31 -21.36 27.21
C TYR A 485 11.99 -22.77 27.69
N THR A 486 11.76 -22.91 29.00
CA THR A 486 11.20 -24.12 29.59
C THR A 486 9.84 -23.76 30.16
N GLU A 487 8.79 -24.36 29.60
CA GLU A 487 7.42 -24.11 30.05
C GLU A 487 7.28 -24.52 31.52
N LYS A 488 6.79 -23.58 32.33
CA LYS A 488 6.51 -23.79 33.74
C LYS A 488 5.37 -22.88 34.14
N VAL A 489 4.23 -23.48 34.48
CA VAL A 489 3.01 -22.76 34.86
C VAL A 489 2.51 -23.29 36.20
N SER A 490 2.45 -22.43 37.21
CA SER A 490 1.86 -22.77 38.51
C SER A 490 0.38 -22.41 38.59
N LYS A 491 0.07 -21.11 38.54
CA LYS A 491 -1.29 -20.55 38.49
C LYS A 491 -1.24 -19.22 37.75
N LEU A 492 -2.19 -18.99 36.84
CA LEU A 492 -2.30 -17.69 36.15
C LEU A 492 -2.59 -16.57 37.14
N GLN A 493 -1.98 -15.40 36.91
CA GLN A 493 -2.40 -14.19 37.59
C GLN A 493 -3.78 -13.76 37.08
N ASN A 494 -4.53 -13.07 37.94
CA ASN A 494 -5.83 -12.54 37.56
C ASN A 494 -5.65 -11.31 36.65
N PRO A 495 -6.42 -11.19 35.55
CA PRO A 495 -6.46 -9.97 34.74
C PRO A 495 -7.09 -8.81 35.52
N SER A 496 -6.98 -7.59 34.99
CA SER A 496 -7.58 -6.40 35.61
C SER A 496 -8.05 -5.40 34.57
N PHE A 497 -9.08 -4.61 34.87
CA PHE A 497 -9.48 -3.50 34.02
C PHE A 497 -8.63 -2.27 34.33
N THR A 498 -8.17 -1.58 33.29
CA THR A 498 -7.35 -0.35 33.42
C THR A 498 -8.10 0.88 32.94
N PHE A 499 -9.07 0.72 32.04
CA PHE A 499 -9.82 1.83 31.47
C PHE A 499 -11.21 1.40 30.99
N PHE A 500 -12.17 2.32 31.09
CA PHE A 500 -13.51 2.20 30.53
C PHE A 500 -13.86 3.52 29.82
N ALA A 501 -14.34 3.45 28.58
CA ALA A 501 -15.03 4.57 27.92
C ALA A 501 -16.48 4.16 27.60
N PRO A 502 -17.37 4.11 28.60
CA PRO A 502 -18.67 3.47 28.42
C PRO A 502 -19.72 4.39 27.75
N ASP A 503 -19.83 5.68 28.12
CA ASP A 503 -21.07 6.43 27.84
C ASP A 503 -20.95 7.47 26.72
N ASP A 504 -19.97 8.38 26.78
CA ASP A 504 -19.85 9.45 25.77
C ASP A 504 -19.55 8.91 24.37
N ASN A 505 -18.91 7.74 24.26
CA ASN A 505 -18.55 7.20 22.94
C ASN A 505 -19.69 6.45 22.26
N TYR A 506 -20.53 5.73 22.99
CA TYR A 506 -21.61 4.98 22.35
C TYR A 506 -22.67 5.92 21.78
N ASP A 507 -23.07 6.93 22.57
CA ASP A 507 -24.07 7.90 22.13
C ASP A 507 -23.57 8.78 20.96
N ASN A 508 -22.26 9.06 20.88
CA ASN A 508 -21.69 9.91 19.83
C ASN A 508 -21.17 9.13 18.60
N TYR A 509 -20.70 7.90 18.77
CA TYR A 509 -19.97 7.14 17.73
C TYR A 509 -20.48 5.70 17.52
N GLY A 510 -21.44 5.22 18.32
CA GLY A 510 -22.04 3.90 18.17
C GLY A 510 -21.21 2.74 18.74
N TYR A 511 -20.17 3.02 19.53
CA TYR A 511 -19.35 1.99 20.18
C TYR A 511 -18.92 2.39 21.60
N SER A 512 -18.73 1.39 22.46
CA SER A 512 -17.97 1.50 23.73
C SER A 512 -16.64 0.76 23.60
N TYR A 513 -15.67 1.04 24.46
CA TYR A 513 -14.47 0.19 24.57
C TYR A 513 -13.93 0.14 25.99
N ILE A 514 -13.20 -0.95 26.27
CA ILE A 514 -12.46 -1.15 27.52
C ILE A 514 -10.98 -1.32 27.24
N GLN A 515 -10.16 -1.13 28.28
CA GLN A 515 -8.83 -1.69 28.31
C GLN A 515 -8.67 -2.65 29.50
N VAL A 516 -8.09 -3.80 29.21
CA VAL A 516 -7.77 -4.83 30.20
C VAL A 516 -6.27 -5.09 30.20
N LYS A 517 -5.72 -5.23 31.38
CA LYS A 517 -4.38 -5.75 31.61
C LYS A 517 -4.47 -7.25 31.87
N ILE A 518 -3.85 -8.04 31.00
CA ILE A 518 -3.74 -9.50 31.09
C ILE A 518 -2.28 -9.83 31.34
N PRO A 519 -1.89 -10.30 32.54
CA PRO A 519 -0.50 -10.61 32.84
C PRO A 519 0.06 -11.74 31.97
N ALA A 520 1.28 -11.57 31.45
CA ALA A 520 2.01 -12.60 30.70
C ALA A 520 2.91 -13.47 31.61
N THR A 521 2.69 -13.42 32.92
CA THR A 521 3.41 -14.20 33.93
C THR A 521 2.44 -14.91 34.85
N ASP A 522 2.86 -16.05 35.40
CA ASP A 522 2.12 -16.74 36.46
C ASP A 522 2.35 -16.07 37.83
N VAL A 523 1.66 -16.54 38.88
CA VAL A 523 1.75 -15.95 40.23
C VAL A 523 3.14 -16.03 40.88
N ASP A 524 4.02 -16.90 40.38
CA ASP A 524 5.40 -17.03 40.84
C ASP A 524 6.38 -16.21 39.97
N GLY A 525 5.86 -15.50 38.95
CA GLY A 525 6.65 -14.71 38.01
C GLY A 525 7.29 -15.54 36.89
N ASN A 526 6.87 -16.79 36.66
CA ASN A 526 7.32 -17.54 35.50
C ASN A 526 6.66 -16.99 34.23
N GLU A 527 7.43 -16.81 33.16
CA GLU A 527 6.95 -16.29 31.88
C GLU A 527 6.03 -17.29 31.17
N LEU A 528 4.93 -16.80 30.62
CA LEU A 528 3.98 -17.59 29.83
C LEU A 528 4.25 -17.39 28.34
N ASN A 529 4.31 -18.48 27.57
CA ASN A 529 4.32 -18.37 26.11
C ASN A 529 3.02 -17.73 25.61
N THR A 530 3.07 -16.47 25.17
CA THR A 530 1.88 -15.72 24.74
C THR A 530 1.17 -16.31 23.52
N GLN A 531 1.81 -17.23 22.77
CA GLN A 531 1.15 -18.00 21.71
C GLN A 531 0.12 -19.01 22.24
N ASN A 532 0.31 -19.45 23.48
CA ASN A 532 -0.56 -20.40 24.18
C ASN A 532 -1.52 -19.71 25.15
N LEU A 533 -1.48 -18.37 25.23
CA LEU A 533 -2.29 -17.56 26.12
C LEU A 533 -3.48 -16.96 25.36
N TYR A 534 -4.64 -17.01 25.98
CA TYR A 534 -5.91 -16.55 25.46
C TYR A 534 -6.66 -15.81 26.57
N TYR A 535 -7.73 -15.10 26.21
CA TYR A 535 -8.66 -14.55 27.18
C TYR A 535 -10.10 -14.60 26.68
N SER A 536 -11.02 -14.65 27.64
CA SER A 536 -12.46 -14.55 27.40
C SER A 536 -13.01 -13.35 28.14
N LEU A 537 -14.01 -12.72 27.52
CA LEU A 537 -14.83 -11.68 28.15
C LEU A 537 -16.18 -12.25 28.54
N TYR A 538 -16.82 -11.63 29.52
CA TYR A 538 -18.12 -12.01 30.05
C TYR A 538 -18.98 -10.77 30.14
N VAL A 539 -20.24 -10.86 29.74
CA VAL A 539 -21.19 -9.74 29.71
C VAL A 539 -22.42 -10.13 30.52
N GLY A 540 -22.72 -9.36 31.55
CA GLY A 540 -23.81 -9.61 32.49
C GLY A 540 -23.41 -10.45 33.71
N ASP A 541 -24.41 -11.07 34.34
CA ASP A 541 -24.24 -11.84 35.58
C ASP A 541 -23.98 -13.33 35.36
N ASP A 542 -24.22 -13.83 34.15
CA ASP A 542 -24.00 -15.23 33.83
C ASP A 542 -22.50 -15.48 33.54
N ALA A 543 -21.94 -16.56 34.09
CA ALA A 543 -20.55 -16.95 33.85
C ALA A 543 -20.36 -17.63 32.47
N VAL A 544 -21.08 -17.14 31.45
CA VAL A 544 -21.01 -17.59 30.07
C VAL A 544 -20.13 -16.62 29.28
N PRO A 545 -19.08 -17.09 28.58
CA PRO A 545 -18.25 -16.23 27.75
C PRO A 545 -19.08 -15.48 26.71
N PHE A 546 -18.77 -14.20 26.53
CA PHE A 546 -19.29 -13.38 25.45
C PHE A 546 -18.82 -13.94 24.11
N VAL A 547 -19.76 -14.05 23.17
CA VAL A 547 -19.50 -14.51 21.80
C VAL A 547 -19.26 -13.28 20.95
N PHE A 548 -18.07 -13.19 20.37
CA PHE A 548 -17.78 -12.27 19.27
C PHE A 548 -18.28 -12.93 18.00
N ASP A 549 -19.47 -12.56 17.55
CA ASP A 549 -20.03 -13.10 16.32
C ASP A 549 -19.32 -12.53 15.09
N ALA A 550 -19.11 -13.38 14.10
CA ALA A 550 -18.37 -13.00 12.89
C ALA A 550 -19.13 -12.01 11.99
N GLU A 551 -20.44 -11.81 12.19
CA GLU A 551 -21.21 -10.82 11.45
C GLU A 551 -20.87 -9.40 11.92
N THR A 552 -20.87 -9.18 13.24
CA THR A 552 -20.56 -7.90 13.88
C THR A 552 -19.06 -7.60 13.82
N TYR A 553 -18.21 -8.61 14.07
CA TYR A 553 -16.75 -8.49 14.16
C TYR A 553 -16.03 -9.06 12.92
N ALA A 554 -16.64 -8.94 11.74
CA ALA A 554 -16.16 -9.54 10.49
C ALA A 554 -14.75 -9.10 10.05
N LYS A 555 -14.26 -7.97 10.57
CA LYS A 555 -12.89 -7.49 10.31
C LYS A 555 -11.83 -8.26 11.09
N ASP A 556 -12.22 -8.88 12.20
CA ASP A 556 -11.31 -9.56 13.14
C ASP A 556 -11.48 -11.07 13.07
N PHE A 557 -12.72 -11.56 12.91
CA PHE A 557 -13.04 -12.97 12.99
C PHE A 557 -13.90 -13.43 11.80
N THR A 558 -13.55 -14.59 11.25
CA THR A 558 -14.31 -15.25 10.17
C THR A 558 -15.34 -16.27 10.68
N THR A 559 -15.28 -16.58 11.98
CA THR A 559 -16.20 -17.47 12.70
C THR A 559 -16.44 -16.94 14.10
N ASP A 560 -17.56 -17.28 14.72
CA ASP A 560 -17.85 -16.89 16.10
C ASP A 560 -16.75 -17.38 17.07
N VAL A 561 -16.25 -16.49 17.93
CA VAL A 561 -15.23 -16.83 18.94
C VAL A 561 -15.62 -16.41 20.35
N THR A 562 -15.14 -17.15 21.34
CA THR A 562 -15.28 -16.84 22.79
C THR A 562 -13.95 -16.76 23.53
N GLU A 563 -12.87 -17.21 22.89
CA GLU A 563 -11.51 -17.16 23.40
C GLU A 563 -10.66 -16.43 22.37
N ILE A 564 -10.17 -15.26 22.74
CA ILE A 564 -9.36 -14.40 21.88
C ILE A 564 -7.88 -14.75 22.12
N PRO A 565 -7.09 -15.05 21.07
CA PRO A 565 -5.65 -15.19 21.20
C PRO A 565 -5.03 -13.93 21.81
N TYR A 566 -4.11 -14.09 22.77
CA TYR A 566 -3.51 -12.95 23.47
C TYR A 566 -2.89 -11.92 22.50
N ASN A 567 -2.17 -12.38 21.48
CA ASN A 567 -1.55 -11.49 20.48
C ASN A 567 -2.46 -11.20 19.27
N HIS A 568 -3.78 -11.33 19.37
CA HIS A 568 -4.68 -11.00 18.24
C HIS A 568 -4.62 -9.50 17.93
N GLU A 569 -4.18 -9.13 16.72
CA GLU A 569 -4.09 -7.75 16.25
C GLU A 569 -5.18 -7.47 15.20
N GLY A 570 -6.38 -7.14 15.68
CA GLY A 570 -7.55 -6.80 14.87
C GLY A 570 -7.89 -5.31 14.87
N TYR A 571 -8.97 -4.98 14.18
CA TYR A 571 -9.61 -3.67 14.12
C TYR A 571 -10.37 -3.33 15.41
N ASP A 572 -11.14 -4.27 15.97
CA ASP A 572 -11.96 -4.08 17.17
C ASP A 572 -11.29 -4.65 18.43
N VAL A 573 -10.33 -5.56 18.27
CA VAL A 573 -9.64 -6.21 19.38
C VAL A 573 -8.14 -6.24 19.12
N TYR A 574 -7.35 -5.57 19.97
CA TYR A 574 -5.90 -5.54 19.79
C TYR A 574 -5.11 -5.29 21.09
N PRO A 575 -3.92 -5.87 21.26
CA PRO A 575 -2.96 -5.44 22.27
C PRO A 575 -2.35 -4.08 21.90
N ALA A 576 -1.81 -3.34 22.86
CA ALA A 576 -1.07 -2.11 22.57
C ALA A 576 0.16 -2.35 21.67
N SER A 577 0.72 -3.56 21.74
CA SER A 577 1.74 -4.11 20.85
C SER A 577 1.86 -5.61 21.09
N VAL A 578 2.40 -6.39 20.14
CA VAL A 578 2.63 -7.84 20.32
C VAL A 578 3.40 -8.12 21.63
N GLY A 579 2.82 -8.96 22.49
CA GLY A 579 3.38 -9.29 23.80
C GLY A 579 3.02 -8.32 24.93
N SER A 580 2.36 -7.20 24.64
CA SER A 580 1.88 -6.24 25.66
C SER A 580 0.82 -6.87 26.56
N GLU A 581 0.87 -6.54 27.85
CA GLU A 581 -0.19 -6.94 28.80
C GLU A 581 -1.47 -6.14 28.61
N LEU A 582 -1.41 -4.96 27.97
CA LEU A 582 -2.56 -4.07 27.80
C LEU A 582 -3.29 -4.35 26.49
N HIS A 583 -4.59 -4.64 26.57
CA HIS A 583 -5.46 -4.98 25.44
C HIS A 583 -6.66 -4.06 25.40
N THR A 584 -7.04 -3.63 24.19
CA THR A 584 -8.23 -2.83 23.91
C THR A 584 -9.28 -3.70 23.24
N VAL A 585 -10.54 -3.58 23.67
CA VAL A 585 -11.67 -4.33 23.11
C VAL A 585 -12.85 -3.39 22.91
N PHE A 586 -13.38 -3.35 21.69
CA PHE A 586 -14.55 -2.56 21.30
C PHE A 586 -15.85 -3.37 21.37
N PHE A 587 -16.94 -2.69 21.72
CA PHE A 587 -18.29 -3.23 21.81
C PHE A 587 -19.27 -2.34 21.06
N TYR A 588 -20.17 -2.96 20.28
CA TYR A 588 -21.24 -2.28 19.54
C TYR A 588 -22.56 -2.25 20.32
N PHE A 589 -22.46 -2.22 21.64
CA PHE A 589 -23.55 -1.97 22.57
C PHE A 589 -23.02 -1.09 23.71
N SER A 590 -23.93 -0.35 24.36
CA SER A 590 -23.55 0.45 25.51
C SER A 590 -23.10 -0.45 26.66
N THR A 591 -21.90 -0.19 27.17
CA THR A 591 -21.38 -0.85 28.39
C THR A 591 -21.81 -0.14 29.68
N ALA A 592 -22.67 0.88 29.58
CA ALA A 592 -23.29 1.56 30.72
C ALA A 592 -24.08 0.56 31.56
N ASP A 593 -23.81 0.50 32.86
CA ASP A 593 -24.48 -0.40 33.81
C ASP A 593 -24.38 -1.91 33.49
N VAL A 594 -23.49 -2.30 32.57
CA VAL A 594 -23.20 -3.69 32.25
C VAL A 594 -22.05 -4.21 33.11
N LYS A 595 -22.27 -5.36 33.75
CA LYS A 595 -21.22 -6.09 34.43
C LYS A 595 -20.35 -6.80 33.39
N LEU A 596 -19.06 -6.45 33.35
CA LEU A 596 -18.07 -7.00 32.44
C LEU A 596 -17.09 -7.85 33.24
N GLY A 597 -16.84 -9.07 32.78
CA GLY A 597 -15.82 -9.97 33.33
C GLY A 597 -14.71 -10.25 32.33
N VAL A 598 -13.52 -10.55 32.81
CA VAL A 598 -12.37 -11.00 32.00
C VAL A 598 -11.69 -12.18 32.69
N GLN A 599 -11.29 -13.18 31.90
CA GLN A 599 -10.54 -14.36 32.35
C GLN A 599 -9.40 -14.67 31.39
N SER A 600 -8.26 -15.06 31.94
CA SER A 600 -7.10 -15.55 31.18
C SER A 600 -7.14 -17.08 31.12
N ILE A 601 -6.74 -17.62 29.97
CA ILE A 601 -6.75 -19.06 29.67
C ILE A 601 -5.41 -19.42 29.04
N TYR A 602 -4.72 -20.44 29.55
CA TYR A 602 -3.44 -20.89 29.02
C TYR A 602 -3.48 -22.39 28.71
N TYR A 603 -3.07 -22.74 27.48
CA TYR A 603 -3.00 -24.11 26.99
C TYR A 603 -1.55 -24.60 27.03
N ALA A 604 -1.19 -25.34 28.07
CA ALA A 604 0.16 -25.86 28.24
C ALA A 604 0.47 -26.98 27.23
N SER A 605 1.76 -27.17 26.94
CA SER A 605 2.26 -28.17 26.00
C SER A 605 1.95 -29.62 26.41
N ASP A 606 1.75 -29.87 27.71
CA ASP A 606 1.35 -31.18 28.25
C ASP A 606 -0.17 -31.46 28.15
N GLY A 607 -0.93 -30.51 27.61
CA GLY A 607 -2.40 -30.57 27.48
C GLY A 607 -3.17 -30.01 28.68
N THR A 608 -2.49 -29.54 29.73
CA THR A 608 -3.13 -28.89 30.87
C THR A 608 -3.68 -27.52 30.48
N VAL A 609 -4.93 -27.24 30.88
CA VAL A 609 -5.56 -25.94 30.69
C VAL A 609 -5.61 -25.20 32.02
N TYR A 610 -4.93 -24.06 32.09
CA TYR A 610 -4.97 -23.18 33.25
C TYR A 610 -5.95 -22.05 32.99
N LYS A 611 -6.76 -21.70 33.99
CA LYS A 611 -7.67 -20.55 33.95
C LYS A 611 -7.47 -19.69 35.19
N SER A 612 -7.48 -18.38 35.03
CA SER A 612 -7.53 -17.45 36.18
C SER A 612 -8.96 -17.35 36.72
N ASP A 613 -9.14 -16.63 37.84
CA ASP A 613 -10.49 -16.27 38.30
C ASP A 613 -11.10 -15.29 37.29
N ILE A 614 -12.43 -15.32 37.10
CA ILE A 614 -13.12 -14.27 36.34
C ILE A 614 -13.10 -13.00 37.18
N VAL A 615 -12.42 -11.97 36.68
CA VAL A 615 -12.38 -10.65 37.31
C VAL A 615 -13.46 -9.79 36.70
N TYR A 616 -14.40 -9.32 37.52
CA TYR A 616 -15.45 -8.41 37.09
C TYR A 616 -15.06 -6.95 37.31
N ASN A 617 -15.56 -6.06 36.47
CA ASN A 617 -15.48 -4.63 36.68
C ASN A 617 -16.19 -4.30 38.00
N THR A 618 -15.42 -3.93 39.02
CA THR A 618 -16.02 -3.39 40.23
C THR A 618 -16.60 -2.04 39.86
N SER A 619 -17.92 -1.93 39.79
CA SER A 619 -18.57 -0.63 39.78
C SER A 619 -18.04 0.14 40.99
N THR A 620 -17.64 1.40 40.82
CA THR A 620 -17.41 2.29 41.97
C THR A 620 -18.75 2.68 42.64
N GLY A 621 -19.69 1.74 42.71
CA GLY A 621 -20.92 1.83 43.47
C GLY A 621 -20.65 1.47 44.92
N ILE A 622 -21.28 2.20 45.84
CA ILE A 622 -21.22 1.88 47.26
C ILE A 622 -21.83 0.48 47.45
N ASP A 623 -21.00 -0.52 47.79
CA ASP A 623 -21.43 -1.91 47.96
C ASP A 623 -22.40 -2.13 49.14
N ASP A 624 -22.56 -1.15 50.05
CA ASP A 624 -23.49 -1.30 51.17
C ASP A 624 -23.91 0.03 51.86
N VAL A 625 -25.21 0.17 52.18
CA VAL A 625 -25.71 1.20 53.11
C VAL A 625 -25.84 0.56 54.49
N ILE A 626 -24.78 0.65 55.30
CA ILE A 626 -24.85 0.18 56.69
C ILE A 626 -25.91 1.01 57.45
N THR A 627 -26.97 0.35 57.92
CA THR A 627 -28.13 0.92 58.64
C THR A 627 -27.84 1.34 60.10
N GLY A 628 -26.57 1.61 60.42
CA GLY A 628 -26.14 2.11 61.73
C GLY A 628 -26.16 3.64 61.80
N PHE A 629 -27.34 4.24 61.96
CA PHE A 629 -27.49 5.68 62.19
C PHE A 629 -27.28 6.00 63.68
N ASP A 630 -26.11 6.55 64.04
CA ASP A 630 -25.92 7.19 65.34
C ASP A 630 -26.43 8.64 65.27
N LYS A 631 -27.64 8.86 65.79
CA LYS A 631 -28.31 10.17 65.80
C LYS A 631 -27.53 11.26 66.55
N ASN A 632 -26.52 10.91 67.35
CA ASN A 632 -25.77 11.86 68.17
C ASN A 632 -24.43 12.27 67.54
N ALA A 633 -24.03 11.65 66.43
CA ALA A 633 -22.76 11.96 65.78
C ALA A 633 -22.74 13.38 65.16
N PRO A 634 -21.62 14.11 65.22
CA PRO A 634 -21.49 15.38 64.52
C PRO A 634 -21.68 15.24 63.00
N VAL A 635 -22.48 16.13 62.40
CA VAL A 635 -22.64 16.23 60.96
C VAL A 635 -21.77 17.35 60.41
N PHE A 636 -21.17 17.15 59.24
CA PHE A 636 -20.33 18.12 58.55
C PHE A 636 -20.85 18.34 57.13
N ASN A 637 -20.65 19.55 56.57
CA ASN A 637 -20.82 19.77 55.13
C ASN A 637 -19.59 19.24 54.36
N ILE A 638 -19.65 19.29 53.03
CA ILE A 638 -18.56 18.82 52.15
C ILE A 638 -17.27 19.66 52.28
N GLN A 639 -17.34 20.84 52.88
CA GLN A 639 -16.19 21.67 53.24
C GLN A 639 -15.60 21.32 54.62
N GLY A 640 -16.09 20.27 55.28
CA GLY A 640 -15.61 19.82 56.59
C GLY A 640 -16.08 20.69 57.76
N GLN A 641 -17.03 21.60 57.55
CA GLN A 641 -17.58 22.45 58.61
C GLN A 641 -18.71 21.72 59.33
N ARG A 642 -18.68 21.72 60.66
CA ARG A 642 -19.75 21.12 61.47
C ARG A 642 -21.05 21.89 61.28
N VAL A 643 -22.14 21.18 60.99
CA VAL A 643 -23.48 21.76 60.79
C VAL A 643 -24.46 21.26 61.85
N ASN A 644 -25.45 22.09 62.19
CA ASN A 644 -26.54 21.68 63.08
C ASN A 644 -27.55 20.84 62.29
N PRO A 645 -27.78 19.55 62.66
CA PRO A 645 -28.71 18.67 61.96
C PRO A 645 -30.15 19.20 61.86
N GLU A 646 -30.60 20.02 62.82
CA GLU A 646 -31.98 20.55 62.84
C GLU A 646 -32.22 21.67 61.82
N ASN A 647 -31.15 22.30 61.31
CA ASN A 647 -31.22 23.45 60.40
C ASN A 647 -30.51 23.19 59.06
N MET A 648 -30.36 21.92 58.66
CA MET A 648 -29.73 21.56 57.39
C MET A 648 -30.66 21.87 56.22
N GLY A 649 -30.15 22.62 55.24
CA GLY A 649 -30.77 22.75 53.92
C GLY A 649 -30.66 21.46 53.11
N LYS A 650 -31.22 21.47 51.90
CA LYS A 650 -31.03 20.37 50.95
C LYS A 650 -29.56 20.30 50.54
N GLY A 651 -28.95 19.12 50.56
CA GLY A 651 -27.54 18.98 50.20
C GLY A 651 -26.88 17.68 50.67
N ILE A 652 -25.58 17.57 50.39
CA ILE A 652 -24.73 16.43 50.76
C ILE A 652 -24.00 16.75 52.07
N TYR A 653 -24.04 15.81 53.01
CA TYR A 653 -23.44 15.94 54.34
C TYR A 653 -22.64 14.70 54.70
N ILE A 654 -21.72 14.83 55.66
CA ILE A 654 -20.87 13.77 56.15
C ILE A 654 -21.14 13.56 57.65
N GLN A 655 -21.42 12.33 58.07
CA GLN A 655 -21.57 11.96 59.48
C GLN A 655 -20.87 10.63 59.71
N ASN A 656 -20.03 10.54 60.75
CA ASN A 656 -19.20 9.35 61.02
C ASN A 656 -18.38 8.85 59.80
N GLY A 657 -17.81 9.79 59.04
CA GLY A 657 -17.00 9.46 57.85
C GLY A 657 -17.78 9.01 56.62
N LYS A 658 -19.13 9.05 56.66
CA LYS A 658 -20.00 8.62 55.56
C LYS A 658 -20.82 9.77 55.00
N LYS A 659 -21.01 9.79 53.67
CA LYS A 659 -21.81 10.80 52.97
C LYS A 659 -23.30 10.41 52.98
N PHE A 660 -24.20 11.37 53.18
CA PHE A 660 -25.65 11.20 53.02
C PHE A 660 -26.29 12.45 52.41
N ILE A 661 -27.49 12.31 51.84
CA ILE A 661 -28.21 13.40 51.17
C ILE A 661 -29.44 13.81 51.99
N LYS A 662 -29.55 15.09 52.33
CA LYS A 662 -30.78 15.69 52.86
C LYS A 662 -31.60 16.20 51.67
N LYS A 663 -32.74 15.56 51.40
CA LYS A 663 -33.65 15.92 50.29
C LYS A 663 -34.58 17.08 50.63
#